data_AF-A0A9E8ZFK9-F1
#
_entry.id   AF-A0A9E8ZFK9-F1
#
_cell.length_a   1.000
_cell.length_b   1.000
_cell.length_c   1.000
_cell.angle_alpha   90.00
_cell.angle_beta   90.00
_cell.angle_gamma   90.00
#
_symmetry.space_group_name_H-M   'P 1'
#
loop_
_entity.id
_entity.type
_entity.pdbx_description
1 polymer ?
#
loop_
_entity_poly.entity_id
_entity_poly.type
_entity_poly.pdbx_seq_one_letter_code
_entity_poly.pdbx_strand_id
1 'polypeptide(L)'
;MKDKRKDETCPTPDSSPPSSHSRSQQEHLMVSPSSKPHRTPAWLDRFKENFTHWLVDDIPQLFDWLLQWLSRRQLIVLLSCLLWLFTPLISVRPTLWQQGFVALLLISVGRFLLHLEERQRRSTTSEQLHLLLMCLSVMVTLRYFYYRTIYTLNFDTWVNTVFSVLLYMAEMYAIATLMLAYFQTARIRHREPIDISTIPENNLPTVDVYIPTYNEDVEIVRKTILGALAIDYPAAKKRVYVLDDGRKFHDRRIHLYRICEELGCTLLTRTNNDHAKAGNINTALQKTHGDLILILDCDHIPSRPFLQETVGFFLDEKVALVQTPHWFYNPDPFERNLKTGGRVPVGNELFYKVLQKGNDFWNAAFFCGSAAIVRRKPLMEVGGIAVETVTEDCHTSLRLHSLGYRTVYYDKIMVAGLAPEKFSAYVGQQVRWARGMAQILRLEHPLVNPKLKLSIGQRLCYFSATSHFFFGFPRLMYAVAPTLFLLFGINSVRGLGLETLFYALPHIVLSMQTNHIRYRHVRFSFWNEIYEFAMSFQAGIVTMLAMVNPKLGKFNVTDKGLTVTERKFDLDSIRYLVILGAITSASLIAVPFWLLLSPRDTEAVLINALWCTFNILLVLAACLAAFEQPQLRSAHRLPRQLTAIIHSGDHSWTGRTMNVSESGASILLDVWPNIPDQVRVELIGDFGARALLDAEVVRGIATDRLETVLAVNFINVSRTQLDDLILVIFSDVQEWYSQKRREADKPLDSLRFISNSLRRAFREFRPEIGVKVRKYVDADVQLYWEGWEGSSYNAKLTEMGLRELRLEYSGPSILHLDAVRVTQPLVALAMGHDKTDPYAYSLLAQVQMVEELPPLPADYFSETYVQRVAIELRFPEFLDRQQQNKIRRILQLLDSERENSLSA
;
A
#
# COMPACT_ATOMS: atom_id res chain seq x y z
N MET A 1 -61.72 -8.00 41.06
CA MET A 1 -62.15 -6.70 41.64
C MET A 1 -61.29 -5.63 40.96
N LYS A 2 -61.90 -4.75 40.14
CA LYS A 2 -62.40 -3.39 40.46
C LYS A 2 -61.25 -2.39 40.72
N ASP A 3 -61.18 -1.19 40.16
CA ASP A 3 -61.99 -0.38 39.19
C ASP A 3 -61.06 0.80 38.73
N LYS A 4 -61.22 1.57 37.62
CA LYS A 4 -62.13 1.64 36.46
C LYS A 4 -61.48 2.47 35.32
N ARG A 5 -61.62 2.05 34.05
CA ARG A 5 -62.37 2.70 32.94
C ARG A 5 -62.32 4.24 32.79
N LYS A 6 -61.92 4.71 31.59
CA LYS A 6 -62.78 5.02 30.41
C LYS A 6 -61.89 4.94 29.15
N ASP A 7 -62.26 4.42 27.98
CA ASP A 7 -63.52 4.39 27.19
C ASP A 7 -63.77 5.69 26.36
N GLU A 8 -63.41 5.67 25.06
CA GLU A 8 -64.18 6.25 23.93
C GLU A 8 -63.63 5.75 22.56
N THR A 9 -64.46 5.76 21.50
CA THR A 9 -64.26 4.95 20.27
C THR A 9 -64.78 5.59 18.97
N CYS A 10 -64.31 5.06 17.82
CA CYS A 10 -64.83 5.18 16.43
C CYS A 10 -64.43 6.42 15.59
N PRO A 11 -64.50 6.36 14.22
CA PRO A 11 -64.38 5.21 13.30
C PRO A 11 -63.42 5.43 12.08
N THR A 12 -63.38 4.45 11.17
CA THR A 12 -62.77 4.37 9.81
C THR A 12 -63.37 5.37 8.78
N PRO A 13 -62.83 5.61 7.54
CA PRO A 13 -62.02 4.69 6.70
C PRO A 13 -60.88 5.27 5.80
N ASP A 14 -60.24 4.36 5.05
CA ASP A 14 -59.54 4.46 3.73
C ASP A 14 -58.69 5.69 3.32
N SER A 15 -57.39 5.45 3.07
CA SER A 15 -56.85 5.34 1.68
C SER A 15 -55.31 5.17 1.63
N SER A 16 -54.81 4.65 0.52
CA SER A 16 -53.38 4.49 0.14
C SER A 16 -53.18 5.05 -1.29
N PRO A 17 -51.98 5.16 -1.90
CA PRO A 17 -50.61 4.72 -1.52
C PRO A 17 -49.59 5.87 -1.77
N PRO A 18 -48.35 5.70 -2.32
CA PRO A 18 -47.31 4.67 -2.16
C PRO A 18 -45.96 5.23 -1.62
N SER A 19 -45.11 4.39 -1.01
CA SER A 19 -43.68 4.70 -0.79
C SER A 19 -42.81 4.09 -1.89
N SER A 20 -41.99 4.90 -2.56
CA SER A 20 -41.22 4.51 -3.76
C SER A 20 -39.98 3.64 -3.47
N HIS A 21 -39.54 2.87 -4.48
CA HIS A 21 -38.34 2.05 -4.41
C HIS A 21 -37.04 2.85 -4.54
N SER A 22 -36.04 2.51 -3.73
CA SER A 22 -34.61 2.71 -4.05
C SER A 22 -33.86 1.37 -3.94
N ARG A 23 -34.00 0.52 -4.98
CA ARG A 23 -33.18 -0.70 -5.09
C ARG A 23 -31.73 -0.30 -5.35
N SER A 24 -30.83 -0.59 -4.40
CA SER A 24 -29.39 -0.56 -4.64
C SER A 24 -29.02 -1.66 -5.65
N GLN A 25 -28.84 -1.32 -6.92
CA GLN A 25 -28.30 -2.24 -7.91
C GLN A 25 -26.84 -2.55 -7.57
N GLN A 26 -26.53 -3.81 -7.30
CA GLN A 26 -25.15 -4.29 -7.23
C GLN A 26 -24.70 -4.65 -8.64
N GLU A 27 -23.73 -3.89 -9.16
CA GLU A 27 -23.18 -4.10 -10.49
C GLU A 27 -22.37 -5.41 -10.55
N HIS A 28 -22.85 -6.37 -11.34
CA HIS A 28 -22.12 -7.60 -11.62
C HIS A 28 -21.03 -7.35 -12.68
N LEU A 29 -19.78 -7.18 -12.24
CA LEU A 29 -18.62 -7.00 -13.11
C LEU A 29 -17.61 -8.16 -12.97
N MET A 30 -17.76 -9.13 -13.88
CA MET A 30 -16.80 -10.16 -14.30
C MET A 30 -15.82 -10.70 -13.25
N VAL A 31 -16.26 -11.71 -12.48
CA VAL A 31 -15.35 -12.69 -11.87
C VAL A 31 -14.96 -13.73 -12.93
N SER A 32 -13.68 -14.11 -12.99
CA SER A 32 -13.20 -15.13 -13.94
C SER A 32 -13.78 -16.52 -13.63
N PRO A 33 -13.86 -17.46 -14.60
CA PRO A 33 -14.56 -18.73 -14.43
C PRO A 33 -13.82 -19.69 -13.48
N SER A 34 -14.03 -19.53 -12.18
CA SER A 34 -13.58 -20.48 -11.16
C SER A 34 -14.34 -21.80 -11.27
N SER A 35 -13.62 -22.91 -11.10
CA SER A 35 -14.13 -24.29 -11.12
C SER A 35 -15.49 -24.48 -10.43
N LYS A 36 -16.39 -25.21 -11.09
CA LYS A 36 -17.70 -25.63 -10.53
C LYS A 36 -17.52 -26.20 -9.11
N PRO A 37 -18.24 -25.72 -8.08
CA PRO A 37 -18.13 -26.28 -6.74
C PRO A 37 -18.71 -27.70 -6.74
N HIS A 38 -17.92 -28.68 -6.29
CA HIS A 38 -18.44 -30.00 -5.96
C HIS A 38 -19.47 -29.86 -4.83
N ARG A 39 -20.73 -30.21 -5.09
CA ARG A 39 -21.78 -30.23 -4.06
C ARG A 39 -21.42 -31.27 -3.00
N THR A 40 -21.07 -30.80 -1.80
CA THR A 40 -20.96 -31.65 -0.62
C THR A 40 -22.33 -32.24 -0.25
N PRO A 41 -22.39 -33.45 0.33
CA PRO A 41 -23.66 -34.03 0.78
C PRO A 41 -24.30 -33.17 1.88
N ALA A 42 -25.60 -32.88 1.77
CA ALA A 42 -26.33 -32.03 2.71
C ALA A 42 -26.45 -32.60 4.16
N TRP A 43 -25.97 -33.82 4.41
CA TRP A 43 -25.75 -34.35 5.77
C TRP A 43 -24.38 -33.94 6.32
N LEU A 44 -23.36 -33.87 5.47
CA LEU A 44 -21.98 -33.53 5.82
C LEU A 44 -21.85 -32.03 6.13
N ASP A 45 -22.61 -31.18 5.44
CA ASP A 45 -22.70 -29.75 5.74
C ASP A 45 -23.42 -29.48 7.07
N ARG A 46 -24.56 -30.13 7.32
CA ARG A 46 -25.25 -30.04 8.62
C ARG A 46 -24.42 -30.60 9.77
N PHE A 47 -23.68 -31.69 9.55
CA PHE A 47 -22.72 -32.19 10.53
C PHE A 47 -21.63 -31.15 10.84
N LYS A 48 -21.03 -30.52 9.81
CA LYS A 48 -20.04 -29.45 9.99
C LYS A 48 -20.59 -28.22 10.70
N GLU A 49 -21.83 -27.82 10.41
CA GLU A 49 -22.46 -26.65 11.02
C GLU A 49 -22.80 -26.92 12.49
N ASN A 50 -23.41 -28.06 12.80
CA ASN A 50 -23.66 -28.49 14.18
C ASN A 50 -22.35 -28.67 14.98
N PHE A 51 -21.31 -29.27 14.37
CA PHE A 51 -20.01 -29.43 15.02
C PHE A 51 -19.30 -28.08 15.25
N THR A 52 -19.43 -27.13 14.32
CA THR A 52 -18.86 -25.79 14.53
C THR A 52 -19.59 -25.05 15.65
N HIS A 53 -20.93 -25.07 15.71
CA HIS A 53 -21.69 -24.51 16.84
C HIS A 53 -21.27 -25.14 18.16
N TRP A 54 -21.13 -26.46 18.20
CA TRP A 54 -20.69 -27.17 19.40
C TRP A 54 -19.27 -26.78 19.84
N LEU A 55 -18.33 -26.63 18.89
CA LEU A 55 -16.95 -26.25 19.15
C LEU A 55 -16.77 -24.78 19.54
N VAL A 56 -17.63 -23.89 19.03
CA VAL A 56 -17.44 -22.43 19.07
C VAL A 56 -18.40 -21.73 20.02
N ASP A 57 -19.65 -22.18 20.10
CA ASP A 57 -20.67 -21.57 20.95
C ASP A 57 -20.86 -22.42 22.22
N ASP A 58 -21.13 -23.72 22.11
CA ASP A 58 -21.49 -24.56 23.27
C ASP A 58 -20.30 -24.87 24.20
N ILE A 59 -19.13 -25.26 23.65
CA ILE A 59 -17.93 -25.54 24.45
C ILE A 59 -17.43 -24.30 25.22
N PRO A 60 -17.27 -23.12 24.60
CA PRO A 60 -16.86 -21.92 25.34
C PRO A 60 -17.88 -21.47 26.39
N GLN A 61 -19.20 -21.57 26.11
CA GLN A 61 -20.22 -21.28 27.12
C GLN A 61 -20.14 -22.25 28.31
N LEU A 62 -19.90 -23.55 28.07
CA LEU A 62 -19.67 -24.52 29.15
C LEU A 62 -18.40 -24.18 29.96
N PHE A 63 -17.31 -23.77 29.29
CA PHE A 63 -16.09 -23.35 29.98
C PHE A 63 -16.27 -22.06 30.77
N ASP A 64 -16.88 -21.01 30.23
CA ASP A 64 -17.17 -19.78 30.98
C ASP A 64 -18.11 -20.07 32.16
N TRP A 65 -19.12 -20.92 31.97
CA TRP A 65 -20.03 -21.35 33.03
C TRP A 65 -19.33 -22.16 34.14
N LEU A 66 -18.28 -22.92 33.83
CA LEU A 66 -17.44 -23.62 34.81
C LEU A 66 -16.42 -22.68 35.49
N LEU A 67 -15.74 -21.85 34.71
CA LEU A 67 -14.62 -21.00 35.15
C LEU A 67 -15.07 -19.82 36.03
N GLN A 68 -16.28 -19.30 35.84
CA GLN A 68 -16.83 -18.23 36.69
C GLN A 68 -16.90 -18.58 38.19
N TRP A 69 -17.01 -19.87 38.52
CA TRP A 69 -17.03 -20.35 39.91
C TRP A 69 -15.63 -20.51 40.52
N LEU A 70 -14.56 -20.38 39.73
CA LEU A 70 -13.19 -20.54 40.18
C LEU A 70 -12.57 -19.21 40.61
N SER A 71 -12.09 -19.14 41.85
CA SER A 71 -11.22 -18.05 42.26
C SER A 71 -9.92 -18.04 41.42
N ARG A 72 -9.29 -16.87 41.29
CA ARG A 72 -8.01 -16.71 40.56
C ARG A 72 -6.92 -17.70 41.00
N ARG A 73 -6.93 -18.15 42.27
CA ARG A 73 -6.01 -19.20 42.77
C ARG A 73 -6.36 -20.58 42.20
N GLN A 74 -7.63 -20.98 42.22
CA GLN A 74 -8.09 -22.24 41.63
C GLN A 74 -7.88 -22.28 40.12
N LEU A 75 -8.07 -21.17 39.41
CA LEU A 75 -7.82 -21.08 37.97
C LEU A 75 -6.33 -21.22 37.63
N ILE A 76 -5.42 -20.67 38.44
CA ILE A 76 -3.97 -20.91 38.30
C ILE A 76 -3.62 -22.39 38.56
N VAL A 77 -4.22 -23.03 39.57
CA VAL A 77 -4.02 -24.46 39.85
C VAL A 77 -4.55 -25.31 38.69
N LEU A 78 -5.75 -25.05 38.17
CA LEU A 78 -6.32 -25.75 37.02
C LEU A 78 -5.42 -25.64 35.78
N LEU A 79 -4.95 -24.45 35.44
CA LEU A 79 -4.00 -24.24 34.35
C LEU A 79 -2.67 -24.99 34.58
N SER A 80 -2.20 -25.08 35.83
CA SER A 80 -0.99 -25.84 36.18
C SER A 80 -1.19 -27.35 36.02
N CYS A 81 -2.35 -27.87 36.45
CA CYS A 81 -2.73 -29.28 36.26
C CYS A 81 -2.92 -29.63 34.78
N LEU A 82 -3.56 -28.75 33.99
CA LEU A 82 -3.67 -28.91 32.53
C LEU A 82 -2.29 -28.91 31.87
N LEU A 83 -1.41 -27.95 32.21
CA LEU A 83 -0.04 -27.91 31.70
C LEU A 83 0.73 -29.20 32.03
N TRP A 84 0.56 -29.74 33.24
CA TRP A 84 1.13 -31.03 33.64
C TRP A 84 0.60 -32.20 32.78
N LEU A 85 -0.72 -32.27 32.55
CA LEU A 85 -1.35 -33.28 31.67
C LEU A 85 -0.89 -33.16 30.20
N PHE A 86 -0.53 -31.96 29.74
CA PHE A 86 0.06 -31.77 28.41
C PHE A 86 1.56 -32.12 28.32
N THR A 87 2.26 -32.35 29.44
CA THR A 87 3.71 -32.66 29.39
C THR A 87 4.09 -33.88 28.54
N PRO A 88 3.35 -35.02 28.52
CA PRO A 88 3.74 -36.17 27.69
C PRO A 88 3.61 -35.87 26.19
N LEU A 89 2.64 -35.05 25.79
CA LEU A 89 2.45 -34.61 24.40
C LEU A 89 3.61 -33.71 23.93
N ILE A 90 4.33 -33.08 24.86
CA ILE A 90 5.54 -32.29 24.59
C ILE A 90 6.81 -33.16 24.66
N SER A 91 6.95 -34.02 25.66
CA SER A 91 8.22 -34.69 26.00
C SER A 91 8.43 -36.08 25.40
N VAL A 92 7.37 -36.83 25.10
CA VAL A 92 7.49 -38.21 24.58
C VAL A 92 8.08 -38.17 23.16
N ARG A 93 9.17 -38.92 22.94
CA ARG A 93 9.81 -39.15 21.64
C ARG A 93 9.38 -40.54 21.10
N PRO A 94 8.33 -40.62 20.25
CA PRO A 94 7.90 -41.87 19.63
C PRO A 94 8.82 -42.23 18.45
N THR A 95 8.58 -43.37 17.80
CA THR A 95 9.39 -43.79 16.63
C THR A 95 9.17 -42.88 15.42
N LEU A 96 10.09 -42.90 14.44
CA LEU A 96 10.06 -42.03 13.26
C LEU A 96 8.70 -42.01 12.54
N TRP A 97 8.11 -43.19 12.28
CA TRP A 97 6.81 -43.32 11.64
C TRP A 97 5.65 -42.81 12.51
N GLN A 98 5.71 -43.02 13.83
CA GLN A 98 4.72 -42.49 14.77
C GLN A 98 4.80 -40.96 14.86
N GLN A 99 6.01 -40.37 14.89
CA GLN A 99 6.19 -38.92 14.84
C GLN A 99 5.73 -38.34 13.49
N GLY A 100 5.97 -39.04 12.37
CA GLY A 100 5.44 -38.67 11.06
C GLY A 100 3.91 -38.67 10.99
N PHE A 101 3.25 -39.67 11.59
CA PHE A 101 1.79 -39.70 11.71
C PHE A 101 1.26 -38.56 12.59
N VAL A 102 1.86 -38.33 13.75
CA VAL A 102 1.53 -37.19 14.64
C VAL A 102 1.71 -35.85 13.92
N ALA A 103 2.79 -35.70 13.15
CA ALA A 103 3.05 -34.50 12.35
C ALA A 103 1.95 -34.22 11.32
N LEU A 104 1.55 -35.25 10.55
CA LEU A 104 0.47 -35.16 9.57
C LEU A 104 -0.89 -34.88 10.23
N LEU A 105 -1.18 -35.52 11.36
CA LEU A 105 -2.42 -35.32 12.12
C LEU A 105 -2.54 -33.87 12.63
N LEU A 106 -1.49 -33.35 13.25
CA LEU A 106 -1.45 -31.97 13.76
C LEU A 106 -1.65 -30.93 12.65
N ILE A 107 -0.97 -31.10 11.50
CA ILE A 107 -1.11 -30.24 10.32
C ILE A 107 -2.53 -30.33 9.73
N SER A 108 -3.13 -31.52 9.73
CA SER A 108 -4.49 -31.76 9.22
C SER A 108 -5.56 -31.13 10.11
N VAL A 109 -5.42 -31.24 11.43
CA VAL A 109 -6.30 -30.56 12.42
C VAL A 109 -6.20 -29.04 12.26
N GLY A 110 -4.97 -28.50 12.15
CA GLY A 110 -4.77 -27.07 11.92
C GLY A 110 -5.43 -26.57 10.62
N ARG A 111 -5.26 -27.31 9.52
CA ARG A 111 -5.89 -26.96 8.23
C ARG A 111 -7.40 -27.10 8.27
N PHE A 112 -7.94 -28.05 9.04
CA PHE A 112 -9.39 -28.20 9.26
C PHE A 112 -9.98 -27.02 10.03
N LEU A 113 -9.37 -26.61 11.15
CA LEU A 113 -9.81 -25.44 11.93
C LEU A 113 -9.75 -24.15 11.09
N LEU A 114 -8.69 -23.96 10.31
CA LEU A 114 -8.56 -22.82 9.39
C LEU A 114 -9.64 -22.87 8.28
N HIS A 115 -9.99 -24.05 7.77
CA HIS A 115 -11.08 -24.20 6.80
C HIS A 115 -12.47 -23.91 7.39
N LEU A 116 -12.68 -24.12 8.69
CA LEU A 116 -13.91 -23.67 9.38
C LEU A 116 -13.98 -22.13 9.45
N GLU A 117 -12.87 -21.45 9.75
CA GLU A 117 -12.80 -19.97 9.74
C GLU A 117 -13.02 -19.40 8.32
N GLU A 118 -12.40 -20.00 7.31
CA GLU A 118 -12.57 -19.61 5.89
C GLU A 118 -14.04 -19.58 5.46
N ARG A 119 -14.87 -20.48 6.02
CA ARG A 119 -16.32 -20.65 5.76
C ARG A 119 -17.20 -19.80 6.70
N GLN A 120 -16.96 -19.82 8.01
CA GLN A 120 -17.78 -19.13 9.02
C GLN A 120 -17.11 -17.84 9.52
N ARG A 121 -17.11 -16.81 8.67
CA ARG A 121 -16.45 -15.51 8.92
C ARG A 121 -17.19 -14.58 9.90
N ARG A 122 -17.88 -15.13 10.90
CA ARG A 122 -18.38 -14.36 12.05
C ARG A 122 -17.19 -13.93 12.91
N SER A 123 -17.20 -12.70 13.42
CA SER A 123 -16.05 -12.13 14.15
C SER A 123 -15.70 -12.90 15.42
N THR A 124 -16.71 -13.32 16.19
CA THR A 124 -16.56 -14.17 17.38
C THR A 124 -15.95 -15.53 17.04
N THR A 125 -16.57 -16.24 16.10
CA THR A 125 -16.13 -17.54 15.58
C THR A 125 -14.68 -17.52 15.08
N SER A 126 -14.30 -16.49 14.32
CA SER A 126 -12.92 -16.30 13.83
C SER A 126 -11.94 -16.04 14.97
N GLU A 127 -12.31 -15.26 16.00
CA GLU A 127 -11.48 -15.03 17.20
C GLU A 127 -11.30 -16.31 18.04
N GLN A 128 -12.35 -17.10 18.25
CA GLN A 128 -12.30 -18.34 19.02
C GLN A 128 -11.49 -19.44 18.29
N LEU A 129 -11.70 -19.62 16.98
CA LEU A 129 -10.91 -20.55 16.16
C LEU A 129 -9.43 -20.12 16.09
N HIS A 130 -9.15 -18.82 16.03
CA HIS A 130 -7.80 -18.28 16.10
C HIS A 130 -7.12 -18.60 17.44
N LEU A 131 -7.80 -18.40 18.58
CA LEU A 131 -7.28 -18.74 19.91
C LEU A 131 -7.03 -20.26 20.07
N LEU A 132 -7.91 -21.11 19.53
CA LEU A 132 -7.72 -22.56 19.53
C LEU A 132 -6.49 -22.98 18.70
N LEU A 133 -6.33 -22.39 17.52
CA LEU A 133 -5.16 -22.58 16.66
C LEU A 133 -3.87 -22.05 17.30
N MET A 134 -3.91 -20.94 18.04
CA MET A 134 -2.80 -20.46 18.86
C MET A 134 -2.39 -21.48 19.92
N CYS A 135 -3.34 -22.01 20.71
CA CYS A 135 -3.05 -23.01 21.73
C CYS A 135 -2.39 -24.27 21.13
N LEU A 136 -2.93 -24.76 20.01
CA LEU A 136 -2.36 -25.89 19.27
C LEU A 136 -0.95 -25.58 18.74
N SER A 137 -0.74 -24.41 18.14
CA SER A 137 0.56 -23.97 17.65
C SER A 137 1.59 -23.82 18.77
N VAL A 138 1.22 -23.25 19.92
CA VAL A 138 2.09 -23.13 21.10
C VAL A 138 2.51 -24.51 21.62
N MET A 139 1.56 -25.44 21.80
CA MET A 139 1.88 -26.81 22.24
C MET A 139 2.88 -27.51 21.31
N VAL A 140 2.68 -27.41 20.00
CA VAL A 140 3.57 -28.03 19.00
C VAL A 140 4.92 -27.31 18.90
N THR A 141 4.94 -25.99 19.13
CA THR A 141 6.19 -25.21 19.24
C THR A 141 7.01 -25.66 20.44
N LEU A 142 6.37 -25.88 21.60
CA LEU A 142 7.03 -26.39 22.80
C LEU A 142 7.52 -27.84 22.61
N ARG A 143 6.78 -28.70 21.88
CA ARG A 143 7.23 -30.04 21.48
C ARG A 143 8.50 -30.00 20.62
N TYR A 144 8.53 -29.15 19.59
CA TYR A 144 9.72 -28.96 18.76
C TYR A 144 10.89 -28.38 19.58
N PHE A 145 10.65 -27.36 20.42
CA PHE A 145 11.67 -26.75 21.27
C PHE A 145 12.27 -27.73 22.29
N TYR A 146 11.44 -28.57 22.92
CA TYR A 146 11.90 -29.64 23.81
C TYR A 146 12.78 -30.64 23.05
N TYR A 147 12.32 -31.15 21.90
CA TYR A 147 13.10 -32.05 21.05
C TYR A 147 14.46 -31.44 20.65
N ARG A 148 14.44 -30.17 20.19
CA ARG A 148 15.61 -29.39 19.76
C ARG A 148 16.63 -29.21 20.88
N THR A 149 16.16 -28.97 22.11
CA THR A 149 16.99 -28.77 23.30
C THR A 149 17.62 -30.09 23.78
N ILE A 150 16.82 -31.16 23.89
CA ILE A 150 17.24 -32.39 24.57
C ILE A 150 18.03 -33.34 23.65
N TYR A 151 17.68 -33.43 22.35
CA TYR A 151 18.22 -34.48 21.47
C TYR A 151 19.19 -34.00 20.39
N THR A 152 19.11 -32.74 19.93
CA THR A 152 19.83 -32.30 18.71
C THR A 152 20.86 -31.18 18.89
N LEU A 153 21.10 -30.69 20.12
CA LEU A 153 22.26 -29.86 20.39
C LEU A 153 23.55 -30.67 20.16
N ASN A 154 24.47 -30.13 19.36
CA ASN A 154 25.72 -30.79 19.01
C ASN A 154 26.87 -30.23 19.87
N PHE A 155 27.49 -31.10 20.66
CA PHE A 155 28.64 -30.80 21.51
C PHE A 155 29.89 -31.64 21.16
N ASP A 156 29.89 -32.29 19.99
CA ASP A 156 30.92 -33.27 19.59
C ASP A 156 32.28 -32.62 19.29
N THR A 157 32.28 -31.33 18.91
CA THR A 157 33.49 -30.50 18.77
C THR A 157 33.21 -29.08 19.24
N TRP A 158 34.24 -28.28 19.52
CA TRP A 158 34.07 -26.87 19.91
C TRP A 158 33.45 -26.03 18.77
N VAL A 159 33.78 -26.33 17.51
CA VAL A 159 33.20 -25.65 16.33
C VAL A 159 31.71 -25.97 16.22
N ASN A 160 31.34 -27.26 16.29
CA ASN A 160 29.94 -27.67 16.27
C ASN A 160 29.16 -27.10 17.46
N THR A 161 29.78 -27.05 18.65
CA THR A 161 29.21 -26.42 19.85
C THR A 161 28.83 -24.96 19.59
N VAL A 162 29.77 -24.15 19.08
CA VAL A 162 29.54 -22.73 18.81
C VAL A 162 28.39 -22.55 17.81
N PHE A 163 28.41 -23.24 16.68
CA PHE A 163 27.36 -23.07 15.67
C PHE A 163 26.00 -23.69 16.06
N SER A 164 25.99 -24.78 16.83
CA SER A 164 24.75 -25.37 17.37
C SER A 164 24.08 -24.45 18.39
N VAL A 165 24.86 -23.78 19.25
CA VAL A 165 24.37 -22.79 20.21
C VAL A 165 23.93 -21.50 19.53
N LEU A 166 24.67 -21.00 18.52
CA LEU A 166 24.25 -19.83 17.73
C LEU A 166 22.93 -20.07 16.98
N LEU A 167 22.79 -21.23 16.34
CA LEU A 167 21.54 -21.65 15.69
C LEU A 167 20.39 -21.80 16.70
N TYR A 168 20.65 -22.42 17.86
CA TYR A 168 19.66 -22.55 18.93
C TYR A 168 19.19 -21.20 19.48
N MET A 169 20.09 -20.21 19.62
CA MET A 169 19.70 -18.85 20.00
C MET A 169 18.87 -18.15 18.91
N ALA A 170 19.15 -18.41 17.63
CA ALA A 170 18.34 -17.91 16.52
C ALA A 170 16.91 -18.52 16.53
N GLU A 171 16.81 -19.83 16.74
CA GLU A 171 15.54 -20.56 16.87
C GLU A 171 14.76 -20.07 18.11
N MET A 172 15.43 -19.90 19.25
CA MET A 172 14.82 -19.37 20.49
C MET A 172 14.31 -17.92 20.31
N TYR A 173 15.04 -17.06 19.58
CA TYR A 173 14.56 -15.72 19.25
C TYR A 173 13.29 -15.76 18.38
N ALA A 174 13.25 -16.63 17.36
CA ALA A 174 12.08 -16.78 16.50
C ALA A 174 10.86 -17.29 17.27
N ILE A 175 11.06 -18.26 18.18
CA ILE A 175 10.02 -18.77 19.08
C ILE A 175 9.54 -17.66 20.04
N ALA A 176 10.44 -16.91 20.68
CA ALA A 176 10.07 -15.80 21.55
C ALA A 176 9.27 -14.71 20.81
N THR A 177 9.68 -14.37 19.58
CA THR A 177 8.98 -13.41 18.72
C THR A 177 7.59 -13.92 18.33
N LEU A 178 7.44 -15.22 18.05
CA LEU A 178 6.14 -15.85 17.78
C LEU A 178 5.21 -15.77 19.00
N MET A 179 5.70 -16.07 20.20
CA MET A 179 4.91 -15.99 21.43
C MET A 179 4.47 -14.55 21.74
N LEU A 180 5.33 -13.56 21.50
CA LEU A 180 5.02 -12.15 21.66
C LEU A 180 4.01 -11.66 20.60
N ALA A 181 4.17 -12.07 19.35
CA ALA A 181 3.20 -11.80 18.29
C ALA A 181 1.83 -12.43 18.61
N TYR A 182 1.79 -13.64 19.17
CA TYR A 182 0.56 -14.25 19.66
C TYR A 182 -0.06 -13.50 20.82
N PHE A 183 0.73 -13.06 21.80
CA PHE A 183 0.24 -12.22 22.90
C PHE A 183 -0.39 -10.91 22.39
N GLN A 184 0.22 -10.26 21.40
CA GLN A 184 -0.31 -9.04 20.77
C GLN A 184 -1.57 -9.31 19.93
N THR A 185 -1.67 -10.45 19.24
CA THR A 185 -2.74 -10.72 18.27
C THR A 185 -3.90 -11.56 18.80
N ALA A 186 -3.80 -12.10 20.01
CA ALA A 186 -4.83 -12.90 20.68
C ALA A 186 -6.21 -12.21 20.60
N ARG A 187 -6.25 -10.89 20.86
CA ARG A 187 -7.43 -10.04 20.71
C ARG A 187 -7.07 -8.73 20.03
N ILE A 188 -7.85 -8.38 19.01
CA ILE A 188 -7.64 -7.16 18.20
C ILE A 188 -8.68 -6.13 18.61
N ARG A 189 -8.26 -4.93 19.03
CA ARG A 189 -9.20 -3.87 19.39
C ARG A 189 -9.65 -3.11 18.16
N HIS A 190 -10.96 -2.83 18.12
CA HIS A 190 -11.57 -1.92 17.17
C HIS A 190 -12.09 -0.71 17.95
N ARG A 191 -12.05 0.47 17.32
CA ARG A 191 -12.43 1.76 17.88
C ARG A 191 -13.27 2.46 16.82
N GLU A 192 -14.48 2.85 17.18
CA GLU A 192 -15.29 3.77 16.38
C GLU A 192 -15.03 5.21 16.85
N PRO A 193 -15.13 6.22 15.99
CA PRO A 193 -14.99 7.62 16.39
C PRO A 193 -16.14 8.04 17.30
N ILE A 194 -15.90 9.04 18.15
CA ILE A 194 -16.93 9.65 19.00
C ILE A 194 -17.35 10.97 18.35
N ASP A 195 -18.63 11.09 18.02
CA ASP A 195 -19.19 12.24 17.31
C ASP A 195 -19.15 13.53 18.14
N ILE A 196 -18.20 14.40 17.79
CA ILE A 196 -18.00 15.70 18.45
C ILE A 196 -19.03 16.77 18.04
N SER A 197 -19.88 16.54 17.03
CA SER A 197 -20.93 17.51 16.65
C SER A 197 -21.99 17.69 17.74
N THR A 198 -22.10 16.70 18.63
CA THR A 198 -22.94 16.74 19.84
C THR A 198 -22.38 17.66 20.94
N ILE A 199 -21.14 18.14 20.81
CA ILE A 199 -20.45 18.98 21.80
C ILE A 199 -20.49 20.45 21.34
N PRO A 200 -21.00 21.39 22.17
CA PRO A 200 -20.97 22.82 21.83
C PRO A 200 -19.54 23.30 21.55
N GLU A 201 -19.33 24.08 20.47
CA GLU A 201 -17.99 24.47 20.00
C GLU A 201 -17.11 25.11 21.09
N ASN A 202 -17.71 25.90 21.98
CA ASN A 202 -17.00 26.52 23.11
C ASN A 202 -16.32 25.49 24.02
N ASN A 203 -16.89 24.28 24.15
CA ASN A 203 -16.38 23.19 24.99
C ASN A 203 -15.39 22.28 24.24
N LEU A 204 -15.25 22.41 22.90
CA LEU A 204 -14.24 21.68 22.15
C LEU A 204 -12.83 22.17 22.54
N PRO A 205 -11.84 21.27 22.69
CA PRO A 205 -10.47 21.66 23.04
C PRO A 205 -9.82 22.46 21.91
N THR A 206 -8.87 23.31 22.27
CA THR A 206 -7.99 23.98 21.31
C THR A 206 -6.93 23.01 20.78
N VAL A 207 -6.58 23.15 19.50
CA VAL A 207 -5.68 22.25 18.79
C VAL A 207 -4.58 23.03 18.06
N ASP A 208 -3.33 22.81 18.47
CA ASP A 208 -2.15 23.23 17.74
C ASP A 208 -1.73 22.13 16.75
N VAL A 209 -1.65 22.43 15.46
CA VAL A 209 -1.12 21.52 14.44
C VAL A 209 0.35 21.85 14.19
N TYR A 210 1.24 20.89 14.42
CA TYR A 210 2.69 21.04 14.27
C TYR A 210 3.19 20.31 13.03
N ILE A 211 3.92 21.04 12.18
CA ILE A 211 4.55 20.55 10.95
C ILE A 211 6.08 20.78 11.03
N PRO A 212 6.83 19.94 11.78
CA PRO A 212 8.30 19.98 11.79
C PRO A 212 8.93 19.64 10.43
N THR A 213 10.00 20.37 10.09
CA THR A 213 10.78 20.20 8.85
C THR A 213 12.25 20.63 9.05
N TYR A 214 13.16 20.12 8.21
CA TYR A 214 14.60 20.41 8.25
C TYR A 214 15.23 20.67 6.87
N ASN A 215 15.03 19.78 5.90
CA ASN A 215 15.62 19.90 4.55
C ASN A 215 14.66 19.57 3.41
N GLU A 216 13.41 19.22 3.72
CA GLU A 216 12.40 18.85 2.73
C GLU A 216 12.06 20.02 1.79
N ASP A 217 11.72 19.73 0.54
CA ASP A 217 11.32 20.76 -0.42
C ASP A 217 10.08 21.53 0.06
N VAL A 218 10.05 22.84 -0.16
CA VAL A 218 8.97 23.72 0.30
C VAL A 218 7.62 23.37 -0.31
N GLU A 219 7.59 22.77 -1.50
CA GLU A 219 6.37 22.27 -2.14
C GLU A 219 5.79 21.05 -1.42
N ILE A 220 6.64 20.21 -0.83
CA ILE A 220 6.21 19.10 0.03
C ILE A 220 5.59 19.68 1.32
N VAL A 221 6.27 20.65 1.94
CA VAL A 221 5.75 21.32 3.16
C VAL A 221 4.42 22.04 2.86
N ARG A 222 4.29 22.74 1.72
CA ARG A 222 3.07 23.45 1.32
C ARG A 222 1.86 22.52 1.25
N LYS A 223 2.00 21.33 0.64
CA LYS A 223 0.92 20.34 0.54
C LYS A 223 0.36 19.96 1.92
N THR A 224 1.25 19.76 2.90
CA THR A 224 0.88 19.44 4.28
C THR A 224 0.28 20.64 5.03
N ILE A 225 0.74 21.86 4.77
CA ILE A 225 0.12 23.10 5.29
C ILE A 225 -1.31 23.24 4.77
N LEU A 226 -1.53 23.08 3.45
CA LEU A 226 -2.85 23.18 2.83
C LEU A 226 -3.84 22.18 3.44
N GLY A 227 -3.45 20.90 3.55
CA GLY A 227 -4.29 19.89 4.21
C GLY A 227 -4.58 20.24 5.67
N ALA A 228 -3.58 20.68 6.44
CA ALA A 228 -3.77 21.09 7.84
C ALA A 228 -4.73 22.29 8.00
N LEU A 229 -4.67 23.26 7.08
CA LEU A 229 -5.59 24.39 7.01
C LEU A 229 -7.00 23.95 6.59
N ALA A 230 -7.13 22.93 5.74
CA ALA A 230 -8.41 22.36 5.31
C ALA A 230 -9.10 21.43 6.33
N ILE A 231 -8.42 20.97 7.40
CA ILE A 231 -9.05 20.14 8.44
C ILE A 231 -10.33 20.79 8.99
N ASP A 232 -11.45 20.07 8.97
CA ASP A 232 -12.76 20.56 9.40
C ASP A 232 -12.84 20.65 10.94
N TYR A 233 -12.61 21.85 11.48
CA TYR A 233 -12.67 22.15 12.92
C TYR A 233 -12.89 23.66 13.11
N PRO A 234 -13.54 24.13 14.21
CA PRO A 234 -13.82 25.56 14.40
C PRO A 234 -12.55 26.42 14.29
N ALA A 235 -12.57 27.44 13.43
CA ALA A 235 -11.38 28.23 13.07
C ALA A 235 -10.76 29.00 14.25
N ALA A 236 -11.56 29.33 15.27
CA ALA A 236 -11.08 29.92 16.52
C ALA A 236 -10.31 28.91 17.41
N LYS A 237 -10.54 27.61 17.24
CA LYS A 237 -9.97 26.51 18.05
C LYS A 237 -8.78 25.82 17.38
N LYS A 238 -8.50 26.05 16.09
CA LYS A 238 -7.37 25.47 15.34
C LYS A 238 -6.26 26.50 15.08
N ARG A 239 -4.99 26.10 15.22
CA ARG A 239 -3.81 26.87 14.79
C ARG A 239 -2.82 25.96 14.07
N VAL A 240 -2.15 26.46 13.03
CA VAL A 240 -1.16 25.70 12.25
C VAL A 240 0.22 26.34 12.38
N TYR A 241 1.20 25.53 12.79
CA TYR A 241 2.58 25.94 13.06
C TYR A 241 3.56 25.08 12.25
N VAL A 242 4.35 25.73 11.39
CA VAL A 242 5.49 25.10 10.70
C VAL A 242 6.72 25.26 11.58
N LEU A 243 7.42 24.17 11.91
CA LEU A 243 8.56 24.20 12.83
C LEU A 243 9.85 23.95 12.03
N ASP A 244 10.51 25.01 11.57
CA ASP A 244 11.71 24.88 10.74
C ASP A 244 13.01 24.81 11.56
N ASP A 245 13.65 23.63 11.51
CA ASP A 245 14.97 23.38 12.07
C ASP A 245 16.09 23.57 11.01
N GLY A 246 15.73 23.86 9.75
CA GLY A 246 16.59 23.94 8.58
C GLY A 246 17.53 25.15 8.51
N ARG A 247 18.08 25.62 9.64
CA ARG A 247 18.79 26.92 9.76
C ARG A 247 19.97 27.14 8.82
N LYS A 248 20.49 26.09 8.18
CA LYS A 248 21.60 26.14 7.22
C LYS A 248 21.13 26.47 5.79
N PHE A 249 19.85 26.30 5.50
CA PHE A 249 19.24 26.50 4.18
C PHE A 249 18.50 27.86 4.18
N HIS A 250 19.26 28.95 4.08
CA HIS A 250 18.73 30.31 4.28
C HIS A 250 17.61 30.67 3.31
N ASP A 251 17.82 30.44 2.01
CA ASP A 251 16.84 30.80 0.96
C ASP A 251 15.56 29.96 1.07
N ARG A 252 15.71 28.67 1.42
CA ARG A 252 14.60 27.77 1.76
C ARG A 252 13.78 28.30 2.94
N ARG A 253 14.43 28.81 4.00
CA ARG A 253 13.74 29.41 5.15
C ARG A 253 13.00 30.69 4.77
N ILE A 254 13.57 31.54 3.89
CA ILE A 254 12.87 32.72 3.36
C ILE A 254 11.64 32.31 2.55
N HIS A 255 11.75 31.26 1.73
CA HIS A 255 10.62 30.76 0.95
C HIS A 255 9.52 30.15 1.84
N LEU A 256 9.88 29.35 2.86
CA LEU A 256 8.93 28.87 3.87
C LEU A 256 8.23 30.02 4.60
N TYR A 257 8.94 31.08 4.96
CA TYR A 257 8.35 32.26 5.62
C TYR A 257 7.27 32.90 4.73
N ARG A 258 7.56 33.12 3.44
CA ARG A 258 6.58 33.65 2.46
C ARG A 258 5.36 32.75 2.31
N ILE A 259 5.55 31.43 2.20
CA ILE A 259 4.45 30.46 2.11
C ILE A 259 3.60 30.47 3.41
N CYS A 260 4.22 30.70 4.57
CA CYS A 260 3.50 30.81 5.83
C CYS A 260 2.65 32.09 5.91
N GLU A 261 3.18 33.24 5.49
CA GLU A 261 2.40 34.49 5.38
C GLU A 261 1.26 34.37 4.36
N GLU A 262 1.54 33.84 3.17
CA GLU A 262 0.58 33.63 2.08
C GLU A 262 -0.62 32.76 2.50
N LEU A 263 -0.35 31.66 3.23
CA LEU A 263 -1.37 30.71 3.68
C LEU A 263 -1.89 30.98 5.10
N GLY A 264 -1.47 32.07 5.76
CA GLY A 264 -1.95 32.45 7.09
C GLY A 264 -1.58 31.49 8.22
N CYS A 265 -0.46 30.77 8.11
CA CYS A 265 0.06 29.89 9.18
C CYS A 265 1.35 30.44 9.80
N THR A 266 1.74 29.95 10.99
CA THR A 266 2.86 30.54 11.75
C THR A 266 4.15 29.74 11.57
N LEU A 267 5.21 30.37 11.05
CA LEU A 267 6.56 29.80 11.06
C LEU A 267 7.22 29.99 12.44
N LEU A 268 7.55 28.88 13.11
CA LEU A 268 8.37 28.88 14.32
C LEU A 268 9.78 28.36 14.01
N THR A 269 10.77 29.02 14.60
CA THR A 269 12.19 28.62 14.50
C THR A 269 12.88 28.68 15.87
N ARG A 270 14.11 28.16 15.92
CA ARG A 270 15.01 28.16 17.08
C ARG A 270 16.46 28.41 16.69
N THR A 271 17.31 28.64 17.69
CA THR A 271 18.71 29.05 17.51
C THR A 271 19.71 27.89 17.47
N ASN A 272 19.38 26.74 18.06
CA ASN A 272 20.17 25.50 18.06
C ASN A 272 19.56 24.42 17.13
N ASN A 273 20.17 23.24 17.06
CA ASN A 273 19.63 22.05 16.38
C ASN A 273 19.54 20.84 17.34
N ASP A 274 19.57 21.10 18.65
CA ASP A 274 19.77 20.07 19.67
C ASP A 274 18.58 19.12 19.71
N HIS A 275 18.84 17.81 19.83
CA HIS A 275 17.82 16.75 19.82
C HIS A 275 16.86 16.75 18.60
N ALA A 276 17.27 17.36 17.47
CA ALA A 276 16.56 17.32 16.19
C ALA A 276 15.04 17.57 16.31
N LYS A 277 14.19 16.69 15.72
CA LYS A 277 12.72 16.81 15.71
C LYS A 277 12.12 16.92 17.12
N ALA A 278 12.57 16.11 18.07
CA ALA A 278 12.12 16.17 19.46
C ALA A 278 12.39 17.55 20.10
N GLY A 279 13.62 18.06 19.95
CA GLY A 279 14.00 19.38 20.46
C GLY A 279 13.26 20.54 19.76
N ASN A 280 12.97 20.40 18.46
CA ASN A 280 12.19 21.36 17.68
C ASN A 280 10.74 21.44 18.20
N ILE A 281 10.06 20.29 18.35
CA ILE A 281 8.71 20.21 18.95
C ILE A 281 8.73 20.75 20.39
N ASN A 282 9.70 20.37 21.23
CA ASN A 282 9.78 20.86 22.61
C ASN A 282 10.00 22.38 22.69
N THR A 283 10.67 22.99 21.69
CA THR A 283 10.80 24.45 21.60
C THR A 283 9.48 25.11 21.19
N ALA A 284 8.65 24.45 20.38
CA ALA A 284 7.31 24.93 20.01
C ALA A 284 6.32 24.80 21.18
N LEU A 285 6.41 23.75 22.00
CA LEU A 285 5.58 23.57 23.20
C LEU A 285 5.69 24.76 24.17
N GLN A 286 6.86 25.41 24.26
CA GLN A 286 7.09 26.58 25.10
C GLN A 286 6.48 27.89 24.55
N LYS A 287 6.09 27.93 23.27
CA LYS A 287 5.64 29.14 22.55
C LYS A 287 4.16 29.12 22.15
N THR A 288 3.43 28.07 22.53
CA THR A 288 2.06 27.77 22.06
C THR A 288 1.24 27.15 23.19
N HIS A 289 -0.10 27.15 23.08
CA HIS A 289 -0.97 26.97 24.25
C HIS A 289 -2.17 26.02 24.03
N GLY A 290 -2.31 25.38 22.85
CA GLY A 290 -3.43 24.50 22.55
C GLY A 290 -3.52 23.26 23.47
N ASP A 291 -4.72 22.92 23.93
CA ASP A 291 -4.98 21.79 24.84
C ASP A 291 -4.48 20.44 24.29
N LEU A 292 -4.63 20.29 22.97
CA LEU A 292 -4.18 19.15 22.17
C LEU A 292 -3.17 19.62 21.12
N ILE A 293 -2.22 18.74 20.76
CA ILE A 293 -1.23 18.97 19.70
C ILE A 293 -1.34 17.85 18.67
N LEU A 294 -1.69 18.17 17.43
CA LEU A 294 -1.62 17.26 16.28
C LEU A 294 -0.23 17.36 15.65
N ILE A 295 0.54 16.27 15.66
CA ILE A 295 1.89 16.21 15.07
C ILE A 295 1.83 15.54 13.70
N LEU A 296 2.31 16.24 12.67
CA LEU A 296 2.41 15.78 11.28
C LEU A 296 3.86 15.96 10.80
N ASP A 297 4.47 14.93 10.25
CA ASP A 297 5.67 15.10 9.42
C ASP A 297 5.30 15.95 8.19
N CYS A 298 6.22 16.78 7.70
CA CYS A 298 5.93 17.74 6.64
C CYS A 298 5.58 17.13 5.27
N ASP A 299 5.70 15.81 5.13
CA ASP A 299 5.26 15.00 3.99
C ASP A 299 4.02 14.14 4.27
N HIS A 300 3.34 14.31 5.41
CA HIS A 300 2.10 13.61 5.78
C HIS A 300 0.88 14.54 5.71
N ILE A 301 0.30 14.65 4.51
CA ILE A 301 -0.86 15.51 4.22
C ILE A 301 -2.11 14.94 4.92
N PRO A 302 -2.79 15.67 5.81
CA PRO A 302 -3.95 15.16 6.55
C PRO A 302 -5.26 15.26 5.74
N SER A 303 -6.18 14.31 5.95
CA SER A 303 -7.54 14.40 5.43
C SER A 303 -8.42 15.34 6.27
N ARG A 304 -9.38 16.00 5.63
CA ARG A 304 -10.30 16.96 6.26
C ARG A 304 -10.95 16.51 7.59
N PRO A 305 -11.53 15.30 7.73
CA PRO A 305 -12.21 14.90 8.96
C PRO A 305 -11.28 14.51 10.12
N PHE A 306 -9.95 14.69 10.01
CA PHE A 306 -8.97 14.17 10.98
C PHE A 306 -9.34 14.51 12.43
N LEU A 307 -9.65 15.78 12.74
CA LEU A 307 -9.98 16.20 14.11
C LEU A 307 -11.39 15.77 14.54
N GLN A 308 -12.35 15.71 13.63
CA GLN A 308 -13.71 15.24 13.93
C GLN A 308 -13.71 13.79 14.43
N GLU A 309 -12.92 12.93 13.80
CA GLU A 309 -12.87 11.50 14.13
C GLU A 309 -11.91 11.15 15.27
N THR A 310 -11.10 12.09 15.77
CA THR A 310 -10.06 11.82 16.79
C THR A 310 -10.18 12.61 18.08
N VAL A 311 -10.69 13.84 18.05
CA VAL A 311 -10.78 14.70 19.25
C VAL A 311 -11.70 14.09 20.31
N GLY A 312 -12.78 13.42 19.90
CA GLY A 312 -13.74 12.77 20.81
C GLY A 312 -13.13 11.71 21.73
N PHE A 313 -12.00 11.08 21.38
CA PHE A 313 -11.32 10.15 22.27
C PHE A 313 -10.69 10.82 23.51
N PHE A 314 -10.47 12.15 23.47
CA PHE A 314 -9.94 12.91 24.60
C PHE A 314 -11.01 13.30 25.64
N LEU A 315 -12.25 12.81 25.51
CA LEU A 315 -13.26 12.85 26.57
C LEU A 315 -12.90 11.95 27.77
N ASP A 316 -12.12 10.89 27.59
CA ASP A 316 -11.42 10.24 28.71
C ASP A 316 -10.17 11.08 29.04
N GLU A 317 -10.19 11.78 30.18
CA GLU A 317 -9.07 12.59 30.66
C GLU A 317 -7.75 11.81 30.72
N LYS A 318 -7.80 10.48 30.91
CA LYS A 318 -6.61 9.63 30.96
C LYS A 318 -6.03 9.34 29.59
N VAL A 319 -6.75 9.58 28.49
CA VAL A 319 -6.18 9.50 27.15
C VAL A 319 -5.23 10.67 26.95
N ALA A 320 -3.96 10.35 26.73
CA ALA A 320 -2.87 11.28 26.47
C ALA A 320 -2.42 11.28 25.00
N LEU A 321 -2.76 10.24 24.22
CA LEU A 321 -2.38 10.06 22.83
C LEU A 321 -3.49 9.37 22.02
N VAL A 322 -3.75 9.85 20.81
CA VAL A 322 -4.48 9.13 19.76
C VAL A 322 -3.54 8.99 18.55
N GLN A 323 -3.26 7.77 18.10
CA GLN A 323 -2.43 7.47 16.93
C GLN A 323 -3.28 6.88 15.80
N THR A 324 -3.03 7.30 14.56
CA THR A 324 -3.67 6.75 13.35
C THR A 324 -2.65 5.97 12.50
N PRO A 325 -3.06 5.11 11.55
CA PRO A 325 -2.18 4.57 10.52
C PRO A 325 -1.33 5.63 9.82
N HIS A 326 -0.08 5.28 9.48
CA HIS A 326 0.63 5.93 8.37
C HIS A 326 0.35 5.13 7.10
N TRP A 327 0.05 5.84 6.02
CA TRP A 327 -0.10 5.27 4.69
C TRP A 327 0.66 6.12 3.68
N PHE A 328 1.29 5.46 2.72
CA PHE A 328 2.13 6.11 1.72
C PHE A 328 1.48 6.02 0.34
N TYR A 329 1.46 7.15 -0.38
CA TYR A 329 0.77 7.27 -1.67
C TYR A 329 1.68 6.96 -2.87
N ASN A 330 3.00 6.91 -2.65
CA ASN A 330 4.00 6.38 -3.56
C ASN A 330 4.41 4.94 -3.16
N PRO A 331 4.83 4.09 -4.11
CA PRO A 331 5.33 2.75 -3.82
C PRO A 331 6.65 2.80 -3.04
N ASP A 332 6.84 1.86 -2.11
CA ASP A 332 8.15 1.64 -1.47
C ASP A 332 9.19 1.06 -2.47
N PRO A 333 10.50 1.09 -2.16
CA PRO A 333 11.51 0.55 -3.07
C PRO A 333 11.36 -0.93 -3.40
N PHE A 334 10.77 -1.76 -2.52
CA PHE A 334 10.52 -3.17 -2.78
C PHE A 334 9.34 -3.34 -3.75
N GLU A 335 8.25 -2.60 -3.58
CA GLU A 335 7.14 -2.58 -4.53
C GLU A 335 7.62 -2.13 -5.92
N ARG A 336 8.35 -1.01 -5.99
CA ARG A 336 8.84 -0.45 -7.25
C ARG A 336 9.83 -1.39 -7.93
N ASN A 337 10.86 -1.84 -7.21
CA ASN A 337 11.99 -2.53 -7.84
C ASN A 337 11.67 -4.01 -8.16
N LEU A 338 10.88 -4.68 -7.32
CA LEU A 338 10.37 -6.03 -7.58
C LEU A 338 9.08 -6.03 -8.43
N LYS A 339 8.60 -4.83 -8.81
CA LYS A 339 7.40 -4.54 -9.61
C LYS A 339 6.21 -5.36 -9.13
N THR A 340 5.81 -5.16 -7.87
CA THR A 340 4.65 -5.85 -7.30
C THR A 340 3.33 -5.24 -7.79
N GLY A 341 3.30 -3.93 -8.08
CA GLY A 341 2.17 -3.23 -8.69
C GLY A 341 0.94 -3.16 -7.77
N GLY A 342 1.12 -2.66 -6.55
CA GLY A 342 0.12 -2.61 -5.49
C GLY A 342 -0.27 -3.98 -4.90
N ARG A 343 0.11 -5.08 -5.54
CA ARG A 343 -0.38 -6.43 -5.24
C ARG A 343 -0.01 -6.93 -3.84
N VAL A 344 1.24 -6.68 -3.44
CA VAL A 344 1.78 -7.13 -2.15
C VAL A 344 1.68 -5.98 -1.14
N PRO A 345 1.19 -6.22 0.08
CA PRO A 345 1.18 -5.21 1.14
C PRO A 345 2.58 -4.64 1.43
N VAL A 346 2.66 -3.34 1.68
CA VAL A 346 3.92 -2.67 2.05
C VAL A 346 4.29 -3.00 3.50
N GLY A 347 5.59 -2.97 3.82
CA GLY A 347 6.13 -3.57 5.06
C GLY A 347 5.53 -3.05 6.38
N ASN A 348 4.95 -1.85 6.41
CA ASN A 348 4.31 -1.28 7.60
C ASN A 348 2.82 -1.66 7.79
N GLU A 349 2.17 -2.29 6.80
CA GLU A 349 0.72 -2.61 6.88
C GLU A 349 0.41 -3.57 8.03
N LEU A 350 1.22 -4.62 8.25
CA LEU A 350 1.06 -5.51 9.42
C LEU A 350 1.07 -4.73 10.73
N PHE A 351 2.00 -3.79 10.88
CA PHE A 351 2.20 -3.04 12.12
C PHE A 351 0.99 -2.16 12.43
N TYR A 352 0.51 -1.39 11.44
CA TYR A 352 -0.63 -0.50 11.62
C TYR A 352 -1.97 -1.26 11.65
N LYS A 353 -2.25 -2.11 10.67
CA LYS A 353 -3.56 -2.78 10.53
C LYS A 353 -3.80 -3.92 11.52
N VAL A 354 -2.78 -4.42 12.21
CA VAL A 354 -2.93 -5.53 13.19
C VAL A 354 -2.20 -5.26 14.51
N LEU A 355 -0.89 -5.02 14.50
CA LEU A 355 -0.11 -5.02 15.76
C LEU A 355 -0.44 -3.84 16.68
N GLN A 356 -0.65 -2.63 16.14
CA GLN A 356 -1.08 -1.46 16.93
C GLN A 356 -2.48 -1.65 17.53
N LYS A 357 -3.39 -2.35 16.83
CA LYS A 357 -4.73 -2.71 17.34
C LYS A 357 -4.68 -3.76 18.45
N GLY A 358 -3.70 -4.67 18.38
CA GLY A 358 -3.36 -5.59 19.46
C GLY A 358 -2.77 -4.86 20.67
N ASN A 359 -1.86 -3.92 20.43
CA ASN A 359 -1.30 -3.06 21.48
C ASN A 359 -2.38 -2.18 22.16
N ASP A 360 -3.37 -1.67 21.41
CA ASP A 360 -4.51 -0.91 21.94
C ASP A 360 -5.45 -1.72 22.83
N PHE A 361 -5.54 -3.04 22.63
CA PHE A 361 -6.19 -3.95 23.59
C PHE A 361 -5.45 -3.95 24.94
N TRP A 362 -4.12 -4.00 24.90
CA TRP A 362 -3.26 -4.00 26.09
C TRP A 362 -2.94 -2.61 26.67
N ASN A 363 -3.57 -1.53 26.18
CA ASN A 363 -3.24 -0.14 26.51
C ASN A 363 -1.72 0.14 26.37
N ALA A 364 -1.18 -0.23 25.21
CA ALA A 364 0.24 -0.19 24.88
C ALA A 364 0.50 0.35 23.46
N ALA A 365 -0.53 0.86 22.76
CA ALA A 365 -0.35 1.50 21.45
C ALA A 365 0.52 2.74 21.62
N PHE A 366 1.50 2.92 20.74
CA PHE A 366 2.52 3.97 20.90
C PHE A 366 2.57 4.91 19.70
N PHE A 367 3.02 6.13 19.98
CA PHE A 367 3.24 7.21 19.02
C PHE A 367 4.32 6.80 18.01
N CYS A 368 4.06 7.07 16.74
CA CYS A 368 4.93 6.79 15.59
C CYS A 368 5.50 8.08 14.98
N GLY A 369 5.65 9.13 15.77
CA GLY A 369 6.28 10.40 15.36
C GLY A 369 5.39 11.35 14.55
N SER A 370 4.28 10.88 13.99
CA SER A 370 3.37 11.65 13.15
C SER A 370 1.98 10.99 13.06
N ALA A 371 1.00 11.71 12.51
CA ALA A 371 -0.40 11.30 12.38
C ALA A 371 -1.00 10.91 13.75
N ALA A 372 -0.74 11.76 14.74
CA ALA A 372 -1.16 11.54 16.11
C ALA A 372 -1.46 12.85 16.82
N ILE A 373 -2.40 12.80 17.75
CA ILE A 373 -2.71 13.89 18.66
C ILE A 373 -2.19 13.54 20.04
N VAL A 374 -1.52 14.47 20.70
CA VAL A 374 -1.05 14.36 22.09
C VAL A 374 -1.76 15.39 22.96
N ARG A 375 -2.22 15.03 24.15
CA ARG A 375 -2.74 15.98 25.13
C ARG A 375 -1.57 16.74 25.77
N ARG A 376 -1.60 18.08 25.72
CA ARG A 376 -0.48 18.94 26.15
C ARG A 376 -0.06 18.70 27.60
N LYS A 377 -1.01 18.63 28.54
CA LYS A 377 -0.72 18.48 29.98
C LYS A 377 0.08 17.18 30.28
N PRO A 378 -0.39 15.96 29.94
CA PRO A 378 0.39 14.73 30.10
C PRO A 378 1.75 14.77 29.40
N LEU A 379 1.85 15.40 28.23
CA LEU A 379 3.12 15.55 27.50
C LEU A 379 4.12 16.42 28.27
N MET A 380 3.68 17.53 28.86
CA MET A 380 4.53 18.38 29.70
C MET A 380 4.94 17.67 31.01
N GLU A 381 4.05 16.86 31.60
CA GLU A 381 4.34 16.06 32.81
C GLU A 381 5.44 15.00 32.60
N VAL A 382 5.64 14.49 31.37
CA VAL A 382 6.76 13.59 31.02
C VAL A 382 8.03 14.31 30.53
N GLY A 383 8.05 15.65 30.60
CA GLY A 383 9.18 16.49 30.17
C GLY A 383 9.16 16.88 28.69
N GLY A 384 8.02 16.75 28.00
CA GLY A 384 7.88 16.92 26.56
C GLY A 384 8.13 15.62 25.79
N ILE A 385 8.44 15.75 24.51
CA ILE A 385 8.91 14.65 23.66
C ILE A 385 10.29 14.20 24.18
N ALA A 386 10.49 12.88 24.34
CA ALA A 386 11.75 12.30 24.81
C ALA A 386 12.94 12.65 23.88
N VAL A 387 14.16 12.67 24.43
CA VAL A 387 15.35 13.23 23.74
C VAL A 387 16.60 12.35 23.81
N GLU A 388 16.50 11.22 24.52
CA GLU A 388 17.61 10.34 24.88
C GLU A 388 17.83 9.19 23.88
N THR A 389 16.85 8.95 23.00
CA THR A 389 16.88 7.91 21.94
C THR A 389 16.49 8.49 20.59
N VAL A 390 16.81 7.80 19.49
CA VAL A 390 16.49 8.23 18.11
C VAL A 390 15.13 7.72 17.60
N THR A 391 14.28 7.30 18.54
CA THR A 391 12.86 6.96 18.38
C THR A 391 12.13 7.60 19.55
N GLU A 392 12.13 8.93 19.54
CA GLU A 392 11.58 9.80 20.58
C GLU A 392 10.10 9.51 20.86
N ASP A 393 9.40 9.00 19.87
CA ASP A 393 7.97 8.77 19.78
C ASP A 393 7.50 7.58 20.64
N CYS A 394 8.11 6.42 20.41
CA CYS A 394 7.92 5.21 21.20
C CYS A 394 8.36 5.46 22.66
N HIS A 395 9.47 6.19 22.85
CA HIS A 395 10.01 6.50 24.18
C HIS A 395 9.12 7.47 24.97
N THR A 396 8.56 8.51 24.34
CA THR A 396 7.56 9.39 24.96
C THR A 396 6.33 8.60 25.40
N SER A 397 5.87 7.67 24.56
CA SER A 397 4.72 6.80 24.86
C SER A 397 4.98 5.89 26.07
N LEU A 398 6.21 5.36 26.20
CA LEU A 398 6.62 4.55 27.35
C LEU A 398 6.54 5.37 28.66
N ARG A 399 6.94 6.65 28.61
CA ARG A 399 6.85 7.58 29.76
C ARG A 399 5.40 7.87 30.15
N LEU A 400 4.54 8.19 29.17
CA LEU A 400 3.11 8.43 29.39
C LEU A 400 2.45 7.21 30.06
N HIS A 401 2.67 6.01 29.52
CA HIS A 401 2.19 4.76 30.12
C HIS A 401 2.75 4.51 31.52
N SER A 402 4.01 4.88 31.78
CA SER A 402 4.63 4.76 33.11
C SER A 402 4.12 5.77 34.15
N LEU A 403 3.39 6.82 33.74
CA LEU A 403 2.60 7.66 34.65
C LEU A 403 1.15 7.17 34.81
N GLY A 404 0.76 6.11 34.11
CA GLY A 404 -0.60 5.55 34.15
C GLY A 404 -1.58 6.15 33.15
N TYR A 405 -1.10 6.97 32.21
CA TYR A 405 -1.92 7.46 31.10
C TYR A 405 -2.28 6.33 30.11
N ARG A 406 -3.30 6.61 29.31
CA ARG A 406 -3.84 5.75 28.26
C ARG A 406 -3.51 6.30 26.88
N THR A 407 -3.51 5.41 25.91
CA THR A 407 -3.42 5.75 24.49
C THR A 407 -4.58 5.10 23.74
N VAL A 408 -4.83 5.58 22.52
CA VAL A 408 -5.82 5.03 21.61
C VAL A 408 -5.16 4.83 20.25
N TYR A 409 -5.39 3.67 19.64
CA TYR A 409 -5.13 3.48 18.21
C TYR A 409 -6.44 3.48 17.42
N TYR A 410 -6.58 4.40 16.46
CA TYR A 410 -7.74 4.50 15.59
C TYR A 410 -7.36 4.09 14.15
N ASP A 411 -7.85 2.92 13.72
CA ASP A 411 -7.49 2.28 12.45
C ASP A 411 -8.21 2.90 11.23
N LYS A 412 -8.03 4.21 11.00
CA LYS A 412 -8.44 4.89 9.78
C LYS A 412 -7.27 5.66 9.17
N ILE A 413 -6.98 5.40 7.90
CA ILE A 413 -5.99 6.20 7.17
C ILE A 413 -6.56 7.62 7.03
N MET A 414 -5.89 8.58 7.67
CA MET A 414 -6.23 10.01 7.63
C MET A 414 -5.03 10.89 7.31
N VAL A 415 -3.92 10.30 6.85
CA VAL A 415 -2.80 11.01 6.22
C VAL A 415 -2.39 10.32 4.92
N ALA A 416 -1.96 11.09 3.93
CA ALA A 416 -1.26 10.63 2.74
C ALA A 416 0.22 11.02 2.84
N GLY A 417 1.11 10.02 2.92
CA GLY A 417 2.54 10.21 3.15
C GLY A 417 3.44 9.85 1.96
N LEU A 418 4.71 10.26 2.04
CA LEU A 418 5.78 9.79 1.15
C LEU A 418 6.66 8.71 1.79
N ALA A 419 6.69 7.53 1.17
CA ALA A 419 7.71 6.50 1.41
C ALA A 419 9.06 6.93 0.80
N PRO A 420 10.21 6.42 1.32
CA PRO A 420 11.52 6.77 0.80
C PRO A 420 11.72 6.35 -0.67
N GLU A 421 12.10 7.28 -1.53
CA GLU A 421 12.27 7.02 -2.97
C GLU A 421 13.52 6.21 -3.34
N LYS A 422 14.43 5.92 -2.42
CA LYS A 422 15.67 5.14 -2.69
C LYS A 422 15.83 4.00 -1.70
N PHE A 423 16.36 2.87 -2.16
CA PHE A 423 16.62 1.70 -1.34
C PHE A 423 17.55 2.02 -0.16
N SER A 424 18.67 2.72 -0.43
CA SER A 424 19.57 3.24 0.61
C SER A 424 18.89 4.18 1.62
N ALA A 425 17.94 5.01 1.17
CA ALA A 425 17.17 5.90 2.05
C ALA A 425 16.22 5.09 2.97
N TYR A 426 15.56 4.05 2.43
CA TYR A 426 14.75 3.11 3.20
C TYR A 426 15.59 2.32 4.22
N VAL A 427 16.75 1.78 3.82
CA VAL A 427 17.70 1.12 4.74
C VAL A 427 18.15 2.09 5.83
N GLY A 428 18.44 3.35 5.50
CA GLY A 428 18.80 4.39 6.47
C GLY A 428 17.68 4.70 7.49
N GLN A 429 16.42 4.72 7.05
CA GLN A 429 15.26 4.86 7.94
C GLN A 429 15.12 3.66 8.89
N GLN A 430 15.21 2.45 8.36
CA GLN A 430 15.05 1.20 9.11
C GLN A 430 16.19 0.99 10.11
N VAL A 431 17.42 1.31 9.75
CA VAL A 431 18.59 1.28 10.65
C VAL A 431 18.45 2.31 11.79
N ARG A 432 17.83 3.47 11.55
CA ARG A 432 17.53 4.45 12.61
C ARG A 432 16.55 3.87 13.63
N TRP A 433 15.45 3.29 13.17
CA TRP A 433 14.44 2.65 14.03
C TRP A 433 15.01 1.47 14.80
N ALA A 434 15.80 0.62 14.13
CA ALA A 434 16.51 -0.49 14.75
C ALA A 434 17.41 -0.05 15.90
N ARG A 435 18.19 1.04 15.71
CA ARG A 435 19.01 1.63 16.77
C ARG A 435 18.14 2.17 17.91
N GLY A 436 17.11 2.96 17.61
CA GLY A 436 16.27 3.59 18.64
C GLY A 436 15.56 2.57 19.52
N MET A 437 14.97 1.54 18.93
CA MET A 437 14.34 0.44 19.65
C MET A 437 15.33 -0.32 20.55
N ALA A 438 16.55 -0.60 20.07
CA ALA A 438 17.61 -1.18 20.90
C ALA A 438 18.11 -0.22 22.00
N GLN A 439 18.15 1.10 21.76
CA GLN A 439 18.44 2.09 22.80
C GLN A 439 17.37 2.07 23.91
N ILE A 440 16.08 2.03 23.56
CA ILE A 440 14.99 1.93 24.54
C ILE A 440 15.11 0.61 25.33
N LEU A 441 15.36 -0.53 24.66
CA LEU A 441 15.58 -1.82 25.32
C LEU A 441 16.72 -1.72 26.35
N ARG A 442 17.82 -1.07 25.97
CA ARG A 442 19.07 -0.99 26.75
C ARG A 442 19.05 0.05 27.89
N LEU A 443 18.26 1.11 27.76
CA LEU A 443 18.16 2.18 28.76
C LEU A 443 17.01 1.94 29.74
N GLU A 444 15.84 1.53 29.23
CA GLU A 444 14.61 1.47 30.02
C GLU A 444 14.30 0.05 30.53
N HIS A 445 14.88 -1.00 29.95
CA HIS A 445 14.67 -2.42 30.30
C HIS A 445 13.17 -2.76 30.51
N PRO A 446 12.27 -2.55 29.51
CA PRO A 446 10.83 -2.46 29.74
C PRO A 446 10.20 -3.68 30.44
N LEU A 447 10.71 -4.87 30.18
CA LEU A 447 10.21 -6.12 30.77
C LEU A 447 10.39 -6.20 32.29
N VAL A 448 11.50 -5.69 32.84
CA VAL A 448 11.94 -5.97 34.23
C VAL A 448 12.16 -4.73 35.09
N ASN A 449 12.27 -3.53 34.52
CA ASN A 449 12.53 -2.31 35.30
C ASN A 449 11.37 -2.00 36.26
N PRO A 450 11.59 -1.93 37.59
CA PRO A 450 10.54 -1.69 38.57
C PRO A 450 10.14 -0.21 38.68
N LYS A 451 10.94 0.73 38.15
CA LYS A 451 10.59 2.16 38.13
C LYS A 451 9.46 2.46 37.14
N LEU A 452 9.36 1.67 36.07
CA LEU A 452 8.30 1.77 35.08
C LEU A 452 6.99 1.19 35.65
N LYS A 453 5.96 2.02 35.85
CA LYS A 453 4.67 1.57 36.43
C LYS A 453 3.74 0.90 35.40
N LEU A 454 4.33 0.05 34.56
CA LEU A 454 3.67 -0.62 33.45
C LEU A 454 3.00 -1.93 33.88
N SER A 455 1.79 -2.17 33.35
CA SER A 455 1.11 -3.46 33.41
C SER A 455 1.87 -4.55 32.65
N ILE A 456 1.60 -5.82 32.96
CA ILE A 456 2.27 -6.96 32.30
C ILE A 456 2.07 -6.92 30.77
N GLY A 457 0.87 -6.55 30.29
CA GLY A 457 0.60 -6.43 28.86
C GLY A 457 1.43 -5.32 28.19
N GLN A 458 1.51 -4.14 28.80
CA GLN A 458 2.39 -3.07 28.34
C GLN A 458 3.86 -3.50 28.30
N ARG A 459 4.34 -4.20 29.34
CA ARG A 459 5.73 -4.70 29.39
C ARG A 459 6.03 -5.67 28.26
N LEU A 460 5.12 -6.58 27.93
CA LEU A 460 5.27 -7.53 26.82
C LEU A 460 5.18 -6.85 25.46
N CYS A 461 4.24 -5.92 25.25
CA CYS A 461 4.13 -5.13 24.02
C CYS A 461 5.39 -4.27 23.77
N TYR A 462 5.89 -3.56 24.78
CA TYR A 462 7.13 -2.78 24.67
C TYR A 462 8.37 -3.65 24.51
N PHE A 463 8.45 -4.80 25.18
CA PHE A 463 9.53 -5.76 24.96
C PHE A 463 9.53 -6.25 23.50
N SER A 464 8.38 -6.67 22.97
CA SER A 464 8.22 -7.09 21.57
C SER A 464 8.66 -6.01 20.58
N ALA A 465 8.16 -4.78 20.72
CA ALA A 465 8.52 -3.66 19.86
C ALA A 465 10.03 -3.35 19.91
N THR A 466 10.64 -3.42 21.09
CA THR A 466 12.05 -3.08 21.29
C THR A 466 13.02 -4.23 20.96
N SER A 467 12.57 -5.50 20.96
CA SER A 467 13.34 -6.67 20.53
C SER A 467 13.15 -7.04 19.06
N HIS A 468 12.16 -6.48 18.36
CA HIS A 468 11.81 -6.89 16.99
C HIS A 468 12.96 -6.72 15.97
N PHE A 469 13.77 -5.66 16.07
CA PHE A 469 14.82 -5.38 15.09
C PHE A 469 16.07 -6.29 15.18
N PHE A 470 16.12 -7.21 16.15
CA PHE A 470 17.21 -8.19 16.26
C PHE A 470 17.12 -9.33 15.23
N PHE A 471 16.11 -9.32 14.34
CA PHE A 471 15.92 -10.30 13.25
C PHE A 471 17.15 -10.51 12.35
N GLY A 472 18.08 -9.55 12.28
CA GLY A 472 19.29 -9.66 11.49
C GLY A 472 20.15 -10.88 11.86
N PHE A 473 20.30 -11.16 13.16
CA PHE A 473 21.06 -12.31 13.64
C PHE A 473 20.48 -13.67 13.18
N PRO A 474 19.21 -14.02 13.48
CA PRO A 474 18.65 -15.31 13.08
C PRO A 474 18.56 -15.48 11.56
N ARG A 475 18.27 -14.42 10.78
CA ARG A 475 18.22 -14.53 9.31
C ARG A 475 19.58 -14.87 8.71
N LEU A 476 20.65 -14.25 9.20
CA LEU A 476 22.00 -14.62 8.80
C LEU A 476 22.34 -16.05 9.26
N MET A 477 21.98 -16.43 10.49
CA MET A 477 22.24 -17.78 11.00
C MET A 477 21.52 -18.88 10.20
N TYR A 478 20.27 -18.67 9.77
CA TYR A 478 19.52 -19.62 8.95
C TYR A 478 20.06 -19.78 7.52
N ALA A 479 20.75 -18.78 6.98
CA ALA A 479 21.48 -18.88 5.71
C ALA A 479 22.86 -19.52 5.88
N VAL A 480 23.58 -19.16 6.95
CA VAL A 480 24.95 -19.61 7.21
C VAL A 480 25.02 -21.05 7.69
N ALA A 481 24.12 -21.51 8.57
CA ALA A 481 24.16 -22.87 9.13
C ALA A 481 24.19 -24.01 8.08
N PRO A 482 23.26 -24.08 7.10
CA PRO A 482 23.30 -25.13 6.07
C PRO A 482 24.49 -24.98 5.12
N THR A 483 24.92 -23.73 4.87
CA THR A 483 26.08 -23.40 4.04
C THR A 483 27.39 -23.92 4.65
N LEU A 484 27.57 -23.75 5.96
CA LEU A 484 28.75 -24.25 6.68
C LEU A 484 28.78 -25.79 6.76
N PHE A 485 27.62 -26.44 6.83
CA PHE A 485 27.56 -27.91 6.73
C PHE A 485 28.04 -28.38 5.35
N LEU A 486 27.49 -27.83 4.27
CA LEU A 486 27.83 -28.26 2.90
C LEU A 486 29.29 -27.94 2.51
N LEU A 487 29.88 -26.85 3.00
CA LEU A 487 31.26 -26.47 2.69
C LEU A 487 32.31 -27.12 3.60
N PHE A 488 32.01 -27.34 4.88
CA PHE A 488 33.02 -27.67 5.90
C PHE A 488 32.62 -28.85 6.82
N GLY A 489 31.47 -29.48 6.63
CA GLY A 489 30.96 -30.54 7.51
C GLY A 489 30.55 -30.06 8.91
N ILE A 490 30.48 -28.74 9.15
CA ILE A 490 30.15 -28.16 10.46
C ILE A 490 28.69 -28.46 10.78
N ASN A 491 28.46 -29.38 11.72
CA ASN A 491 27.14 -29.91 11.99
C ASN A 491 26.48 -29.19 13.18
N SER A 492 25.61 -28.23 12.87
CA SER A 492 24.88 -27.43 13.87
C SER A 492 23.72 -28.17 14.55
N VAL A 493 23.31 -29.35 14.06
CA VAL A 493 22.14 -30.09 14.55
C VAL A 493 22.44 -31.59 14.57
N ARG A 494 22.76 -32.14 15.75
CA ARG A 494 23.07 -33.58 15.88
C ARG A 494 21.85 -34.40 15.47
N GLY A 495 22.03 -35.36 14.57
CA GLY A 495 20.93 -36.17 14.02
C GLY A 495 19.99 -35.40 13.08
N LEU A 496 20.49 -34.42 12.34
CA LEU A 496 19.72 -33.76 11.27
C LEU A 496 19.27 -34.78 10.22
N GLY A 497 17.95 -34.95 10.08
CA GLY A 497 17.33 -35.97 9.25
C GLY A 497 15.80 -35.86 9.29
N LEU A 498 15.11 -36.86 8.75
CA LEU A 498 13.65 -36.92 8.64
C LEU A 498 12.94 -36.78 9.99
N GLU A 499 13.51 -37.28 11.08
CA GLU A 499 12.95 -37.08 12.43
C GLU A 499 12.87 -35.59 12.78
N THR A 500 13.98 -34.86 12.63
CA THR A 500 14.04 -33.42 12.88
C THR A 500 13.05 -32.65 12.01
N LEU A 501 12.86 -33.07 10.76
CA LEU A 501 11.88 -32.50 9.84
C LEU A 501 10.43 -32.74 10.33
N PHE A 502 10.11 -33.94 10.85
CA PHE A 502 8.79 -34.24 11.42
C PHE A 502 8.50 -33.56 12.77
N TYR A 503 9.51 -33.05 13.49
CA TYR A 503 9.28 -32.12 14.61
C TYR A 503 9.13 -30.66 14.14
N ALA A 504 9.95 -30.22 13.18
CA ALA A 504 9.96 -28.83 12.72
C ALA A 504 8.74 -28.45 11.85
N LEU A 505 8.34 -29.29 10.88
CA LEU A 505 7.27 -28.95 9.94
C LEU A 505 5.92 -28.67 10.62
N PRO A 506 5.44 -29.44 11.62
CA PRO A 506 4.20 -29.11 12.32
C PRO A 506 4.22 -27.75 13.01
N HIS A 507 5.35 -27.38 13.63
CA HIS A 507 5.51 -26.07 14.25
C HIS A 507 5.47 -24.93 13.22
N ILE A 508 6.21 -25.07 12.11
CA ILE A 508 6.26 -24.07 11.02
C ILE A 508 4.87 -23.94 10.37
N VAL A 509 4.24 -25.06 9.99
CA VAL A 509 2.96 -25.04 9.27
C VAL A 509 1.82 -24.56 10.15
N LEU A 510 1.73 -24.99 11.42
CA LEU A 510 0.70 -24.49 12.33
C LEU A 510 0.88 -23.01 12.65
N SER A 511 2.11 -22.52 12.81
CA SER A 511 2.34 -21.09 13.06
C SER A 511 2.02 -20.24 11.83
N MET A 512 2.30 -20.70 10.62
CA MET A 512 1.80 -20.05 9.40
C MET A 512 0.27 -20.04 9.32
N GLN A 513 -0.40 -21.19 9.58
CA GLN A 513 -1.86 -21.31 9.53
C GLN A 513 -2.59 -20.43 10.56
N THR A 514 -2.06 -20.33 11.78
CA THR A 514 -2.66 -19.50 12.83
C THR A 514 -2.48 -18.01 12.54
N ASN A 515 -1.26 -17.57 12.20
CA ASN A 515 -1.01 -16.18 11.80
C ASN A 515 -1.82 -15.75 10.56
N HIS A 516 -2.10 -16.66 9.61
CA HIS A 516 -2.87 -16.34 8.40
C HIS A 516 -4.23 -15.70 8.69
N ILE A 517 -4.96 -16.12 9.73
CA ILE A 517 -6.31 -15.58 10.05
C ILE A 517 -6.27 -14.06 10.24
N ARG A 518 -5.25 -13.55 10.94
CA ARG A 518 -5.08 -12.10 11.20
C ARG A 518 -4.25 -11.40 10.12
N TYR A 519 -3.29 -12.07 9.47
CA TYR A 519 -2.31 -11.43 8.59
C TYR A 519 -2.63 -11.49 7.09
N ARG A 520 -3.54 -12.35 6.63
CA ARG A 520 -3.75 -12.66 5.19
C ARG A 520 -3.88 -11.44 4.26
N HIS A 521 -4.41 -10.32 4.72
CA HIS A 521 -4.62 -9.12 3.91
C HIS A 521 -3.45 -8.11 3.97
N VAL A 522 -2.49 -8.28 4.89
CA VAL A 522 -1.51 -7.24 5.29
C VAL A 522 -0.06 -7.72 5.34
N ARG A 523 0.18 -9.03 5.19
CA ARG A 523 1.51 -9.63 5.07
C ARG A 523 1.41 -10.92 4.29
N PHE A 524 2.09 -11.00 3.14
CA PHE A 524 2.14 -12.21 2.32
C PHE A 524 3.27 -13.14 2.75
N SER A 525 3.06 -14.45 2.59
CA SER A 525 4.00 -15.49 2.96
C SER A 525 5.33 -15.33 2.23
N PHE A 526 6.43 -15.54 2.97
CA PHE A 526 7.81 -15.44 2.48
C PHE A 526 8.27 -14.04 2.02
N TRP A 527 7.41 -13.03 2.03
CA TRP A 527 7.77 -11.67 1.59
C TRP A 527 8.43 -10.84 2.70
N ASN A 528 8.09 -11.11 3.97
CA ASN A 528 8.76 -10.51 5.11
C ASN A 528 10.23 -10.97 5.22
N GLU A 529 10.50 -12.22 4.85
CA GLU A 529 11.83 -12.80 4.76
C GLU A 529 12.72 -11.98 3.81
N ILE A 530 12.17 -11.46 2.71
CA ILE A 530 12.87 -10.62 1.72
C ILE A 530 13.21 -9.26 2.32
N TYR A 531 12.25 -8.59 2.97
CA TYR A 531 12.49 -7.35 3.72
C TYR A 531 13.58 -7.55 4.78
N GLU A 532 13.51 -8.60 5.59
CA GLU A 532 14.47 -8.87 6.67
C GLU A 532 15.85 -9.27 6.15
N PHE A 533 15.97 -10.06 5.07
CA PHE A 533 17.26 -10.37 4.45
C PHE A 533 17.95 -9.11 3.91
N ALA A 534 17.21 -8.25 3.19
CA ALA A 534 17.71 -7.00 2.61
C ALA A 534 18.32 -6.03 3.65
N MET A 535 17.88 -6.13 4.91
CA MET A 535 18.30 -5.28 6.04
C MET A 535 19.15 -6.01 7.09
N SER A 536 19.41 -7.31 6.91
CA SER A 536 19.88 -8.22 7.97
C SER A 536 21.24 -7.82 8.57
N PHE A 537 22.22 -7.49 7.72
CA PHE A 537 23.55 -7.05 8.15
C PHE A 537 23.50 -5.66 8.81
N GLN A 538 22.79 -4.73 8.19
CA GLN A 538 22.79 -3.31 8.55
C GLN A 538 22.05 -3.08 9.88
N ALA A 539 20.85 -3.67 10.02
CA ALA A 539 20.08 -3.63 11.27
C ALA A 539 20.70 -4.53 12.36
N GLY A 540 21.22 -5.71 11.98
CA GLY A 540 21.85 -6.65 12.92
C GLY A 540 23.11 -6.09 13.59
N ILE A 541 24.00 -5.44 12.83
CA ILE A 541 25.20 -4.79 13.39
C ILE A 541 24.80 -3.63 14.32
N VAL A 542 23.86 -2.78 13.91
CA VAL A 542 23.51 -1.56 14.64
C VAL A 542 22.72 -1.85 15.93
N THR A 543 21.84 -2.86 15.94
CA THR A 543 21.16 -3.31 17.18
C THR A 543 22.14 -3.87 18.21
N MET A 544 23.08 -4.72 17.78
CA MET A 544 24.10 -5.27 18.67
C MET A 544 25.03 -4.18 19.22
N LEU A 545 25.48 -3.24 18.39
CA LEU A 545 26.30 -2.11 18.84
C LEU A 545 25.56 -1.21 19.86
N ALA A 546 24.26 -0.96 19.65
CA ALA A 546 23.45 -0.16 20.57
C ALA A 546 23.28 -0.81 21.95
N MET A 547 23.26 -2.15 22.04
CA MET A 547 23.25 -2.87 23.31
C MET A 547 24.58 -2.78 24.06
N VAL A 548 25.71 -2.75 23.35
CA VAL A 548 27.05 -2.55 23.95
C VAL A 548 27.21 -1.10 24.42
N ASN A 549 26.94 -0.13 23.55
CA ASN A 549 26.96 1.29 23.87
C ASN A 549 25.93 2.05 23.01
N PRO A 550 24.84 2.59 23.61
CA PRO A 550 23.75 3.23 22.87
C PRO A 550 24.16 4.51 22.12
N LYS A 551 25.36 5.06 22.37
CA LYS A 551 25.90 6.25 21.68
C LYS A 551 26.72 5.92 20.42
N LEU A 552 26.91 4.64 20.07
CA LEU A 552 27.65 4.25 18.87
C LEU A 552 26.82 4.35 17.59
N GLY A 553 27.51 4.64 16.48
CA GLY A 553 26.92 4.85 15.15
C GLY A 553 26.47 6.30 14.93
N LYS A 554 26.94 6.92 13.85
CA LYS A 554 26.50 8.28 13.45
C LYS A 554 25.09 8.24 12.86
N PHE A 555 24.43 9.39 12.80
CA PHE A 555 23.20 9.60 12.05
C PHE A 555 23.44 10.73 11.04
N ASN A 556 22.87 10.59 9.84
CA ASN A 556 22.70 11.68 8.90
C ASN A 556 21.22 11.75 8.53
N VAL A 557 20.69 12.97 8.32
CA VAL A 557 19.29 13.13 7.88
C VAL A 557 19.12 12.42 6.53
N THR A 558 17.96 11.77 6.35
CA THR A 558 17.65 11.03 5.13
C THR A 558 17.12 12.01 4.09
N ASP A 559 17.75 12.08 2.92
CA ASP A 559 17.34 12.98 1.85
C ASP A 559 15.99 12.53 1.25
N LYS A 560 14.93 13.30 1.54
CA LYS A 560 13.61 13.18 0.92
C LYS A 560 13.60 13.97 -0.40
N GLY A 561 12.86 13.48 -1.41
CA GLY A 561 12.72 14.15 -2.72
C GLY A 561 13.82 13.88 -3.75
N LEU A 562 14.73 12.94 -3.50
CA LEU A 562 15.69 12.50 -4.52
C LEU A 562 15.10 11.42 -5.42
N THR A 563 14.55 11.82 -6.57
CA THR A 563 14.00 10.90 -7.58
C THR A 563 15.03 9.92 -8.14
N VAL A 564 14.55 8.77 -8.61
CA VAL A 564 15.36 7.77 -9.35
C VAL A 564 15.13 7.94 -10.85
N THR A 565 16.10 8.50 -11.56
CA THR A 565 16.03 8.76 -13.01
C THR A 565 16.57 7.62 -13.87
N GLU A 566 17.54 6.86 -13.36
CA GLU A 566 18.23 5.78 -14.07
C GLU A 566 18.06 4.41 -13.38
N ARG A 567 18.35 3.32 -14.11
CA ARG A 567 18.47 1.98 -13.50
C ARG A 567 19.84 1.84 -12.85
N LYS A 568 19.88 1.58 -11.54
CA LYS A 568 21.13 1.40 -10.80
C LYS A 568 21.04 0.28 -9.78
N PHE A 569 22.12 -0.47 -9.60
CA PHE A 569 22.22 -1.48 -8.56
C PHE A 569 22.96 -0.89 -7.36
N ASP A 570 22.27 -0.74 -6.22
CA ASP A 570 22.85 -0.21 -4.98
C ASP A 570 23.68 -1.28 -4.26
N LEU A 571 24.83 -1.60 -4.85
CA LEU A 571 25.74 -2.63 -4.34
C LEU A 571 26.27 -2.27 -2.94
N ASP A 572 26.47 -0.99 -2.62
CA ASP A 572 26.99 -0.59 -1.31
C ASP A 572 26.03 -0.95 -0.17
N SER A 573 24.73 -0.80 -0.37
CA SER A 573 23.73 -1.21 0.61
C SER A 573 23.67 -2.73 0.83
N ILE A 574 23.91 -3.56 -0.19
CA ILE A 574 23.68 -5.03 -0.13
C ILE A 574 24.93 -5.93 -0.32
N ARG A 575 26.14 -5.39 -0.48
CA ARG A 575 27.36 -6.17 -0.80
C ARG A 575 27.59 -7.42 0.06
N TYR A 576 27.33 -7.36 1.36
CA TYR A 576 27.47 -8.53 2.26
C TYR A 576 26.42 -9.62 1.99
N LEU A 577 25.21 -9.24 1.58
CA LEU A 577 24.14 -10.15 1.19
C LEU A 577 24.43 -10.80 -0.17
N VAL A 578 25.04 -10.07 -1.11
CA VAL A 578 25.55 -10.62 -2.38
C VAL A 578 26.65 -11.65 -2.13
N ILE A 579 27.61 -11.35 -1.26
CA ILE A 579 28.68 -12.30 -0.86
C ILE A 579 28.08 -13.55 -0.20
N LEU A 580 27.14 -13.40 0.73
CA LEU A 580 26.45 -14.53 1.36
C LEU A 580 25.70 -15.39 0.34
N GLY A 581 24.98 -14.77 -0.60
CA GLY A 581 24.28 -15.46 -1.69
C GLY A 581 25.23 -16.23 -2.61
N ALA A 582 26.39 -15.67 -2.94
CA ALA A 582 27.41 -16.33 -3.74
C ALA A 582 28.01 -17.55 -3.03
N ILE A 583 28.37 -17.43 -1.74
CA ILE A 583 28.91 -18.54 -0.92
C ILE A 583 27.84 -19.64 -0.74
N THR A 584 26.60 -19.27 -0.46
CA THR A 584 25.47 -20.21 -0.37
C THR A 584 25.27 -20.97 -1.70
N SER A 585 25.37 -20.27 -2.83
CA SER A 585 25.26 -20.87 -4.17
C SER A 585 26.42 -21.82 -4.48
N ALA A 586 27.66 -21.44 -4.12
CA ALA A 586 28.82 -22.31 -4.26
C ALA A 586 28.71 -23.58 -3.39
N SER A 587 28.08 -23.50 -2.21
CA SER A 587 27.90 -24.66 -1.32
C SER A 587 27.06 -25.78 -1.94
N LEU A 588 26.13 -25.46 -2.85
CA LEU A 588 25.33 -26.47 -3.56
C LEU A 588 26.16 -27.29 -4.55
N ILE A 589 27.31 -26.79 -5.02
CA ILE A 589 28.24 -27.53 -5.89
C ILE A 589 28.88 -28.71 -5.13
N ALA A 590 28.97 -28.65 -3.79
CA ALA A 590 29.47 -29.74 -2.98
C ALA A 590 28.49 -30.93 -2.84
N VAL A 591 27.19 -30.73 -3.10
CA VAL A 591 26.14 -31.73 -2.83
C VAL A 591 26.37 -33.08 -3.56
N PRO A 592 26.71 -33.13 -4.87
CA PRO A 592 27.00 -34.40 -5.54
C PRO A 592 28.20 -35.14 -4.94
N PHE A 593 29.25 -34.41 -4.52
CA PHE A 593 30.42 -35.00 -3.88
C PHE A 593 30.09 -35.60 -2.51
N TRP A 594 29.30 -34.89 -1.69
CA TRP A 594 28.79 -35.42 -0.42
C TRP A 594 27.98 -36.71 -0.59
N LEU A 595 27.07 -36.75 -1.57
CA LEU A 595 26.23 -37.93 -1.84
C LEU A 595 27.03 -39.14 -2.34
N LEU A 596 28.15 -38.92 -3.04
CA LEU A 596 29.04 -39.98 -3.53
C LEU A 596 30.05 -40.45 -2.47
N LEU A 597 30.64 -39.53 -1.71
CA LEU A 597 31.75 -39.80 -0.79
C LEU A 597 31.30 -40.10 0.65
N SER A 598 30.12 -39.63 1.07
CA SER A 598 29.59 -39.84 2.42
C SER A 598 28.10 -40.22 2.40
N PRO A 599 27.72 -41.39 1.84
CA PRO A 599 26.31 -41.80 1.72
C PRO A 599 25.55 -41.88 3.06
N ARG A 600 26.26 -42.00 4.19
CA ARG A 600 25.66 -42.01 5.54
C ARG A 600 25.02 -40.67 5.93
N ASP A 601 25.52 -39.57 5.39
CA ASP A 601 25.05 -38.21 5.71
C ASP A 601 23.95 -37.70 4.76
N THR A 602 23.46 -38.57 3.86
CA THR A 602 22.50 -38.23 2.78
C THR A 602 21.30 -37.40 3.26
N GLU A 603 20.67 -37.75 4.38
CA GLU A 603 19.52 -36.97 4.88
C GLU A 603 19.92 -35.54 5.29
N ALA A 604 21.04 -35.38 6.00
CA ALA A 604 21.54 -34.06 6.40
C ALA A 604 21.99 -33.23 5.19
N VAL A 605 22.62 -33.87 4.20
CA VAL A 605 23.04 -33.23 2.94
C VAL A 605 21.82 -32.73 2.16
N LEU A 606 20.78 -33.56 1.98
CA LEU A 606 19.56 -33.19 1.26
C LEU A 606 18.75 -32.11 1.99
N ILE A 607 18.66 -32.16 3.32
CA ILE A 607 17.96 -31.13 4.11
C ILE A 607 18.71 -29.80 4.06
N ASN A 608 20.04 -29.79 4.19
CA ASN A 608 20.82 -28.55 4.06
C ASN A 608 20.82 -27.99 2.63
N ALA A 609 20.84 -28.86 1.60
CA ALA A 609 20.68 -28.44 0.22
C ALA A 609 19.32 -27.76 -0.03
N LEU A 610 18.23 -28.34 0.50
CA LEU A 610 16.88 -27.75 0.43
C LEU A 610 16.84 -26.36 1.08
N TRP A 611 17.40 -26.20 2.28
CA TRP A 611 17.48 -24.90 2.96
C TRP A 611 18.37 -23.91 2.19
N CYS A 612 19.53 -24.31 1.68
CA CYS A 612 20.37 -23.45 0.84
C CYS A 612 19.63 -23.00 -0.43
N THR A 613 18.94 -23.89 -1.15
CA THR A 613 18.14 -23.52 -2.33
C THR A 613 17.02 -22.54 -1.99
N PHE A 614 16.31 -22.74 -0.88
CA PHE A 614 15.26 -21.84 -0.41
C PHE A 614 15.82 -20.47 0.01
N ASN A 615 16.94 -20.46 0.73
CA ASN A 615 17.64 -19.23 1.12
C ASN A 615 18.14 -18.45 -0.10
N ILE A 616 18.72 -19.11 -1.11
CA ILE A 616 19.17 -18.45 -2.36
C ILE A 616 18.01 -17.74 -3.06
N LEU A 617 16.83 -18.36 -3.15
CA LEU A 617 15.64 -17.75 -3.74
C LEU A 617 15.25 -16.44 -3.03
N LEU A 618 15.26 -16.42 -1.70
CA LEU A 618 14.93 -15.26 -0.89
C LEU A 618 16.02 -14.18 -0.92
N VAL A 619 17.30 -14.58 -0.85
CA VAL A 619 18.47 -13.71 -0.93
C VAL A 619 18.55 -13.02 -2.30
N LEU A 620 18.30 -13.75 -3.39
CA LEU A 620 18.24 -13.15 -4.74
C LEU A 620 17.10 -12.13 -4.85
N ALA A 621 15.91 -12.45 -4.32
CA ALA A 621 14.78 -11.51 -4.32
C ALA A 621 15.07 -10.27 -3.44
N ALA A 622 15.78 -10.43 -2.32
CA ALA A 622 16.23 -9.32 -1.48
C ALA A 622 17.29 -8.45 -2.15
N CYS A 623 18.24 -9.05 -2.87
CA CYS A 623 19.22 -8.31 -3.68
C CYS A 623 18.55 -7.54 -4.84
N LEU A 624 17.49 -8.09 -5.45
CA LEU A 624 16.72 -7.39 -6.49
C LEU A 624 15.93 -6.17 -5.95
N ALA A 625 15.67 -6.08 -4.64
CA ALA A 625 15.07 -4.87 -4.06
C ALA A 625 16.02 -3.65 -4.13
N ALA A 626 17.34 -3.88 -4.26
CA ALA A 626 18.34 -2.84 -4.50
C ALA A 626 18.61 -2.56 -5.99
N PHE A 627 17.88 -3.20 -6.92
CA PHE A 627 17.96 -2.90 -8.36
C PHE A 627 16.95 -1.82 -8.74
N GLU A 628 17.34 -0.57 -8.46
CA GLU A 628 16.53 0.63 -8.62
C GLU A 628 15.92 0.73 -10.03
N GLN A 629 14.60 0.90 -10.09
CA GLN A 629 13.86 1.12 -11.33
C GLN A 629 13.49 2.61 -11.46
N PRO A 630 13.63 3.20 -12.67
CA PRO A 630 13.42 4.62 -12.87
C PRO A 630 11.94 5.00 -12.69
N GLN A 631 11.73 6.11 -11.99
CA GLN A 631 10.43 6.75 -11.83
C GLN A 631 10.20 7.65 -13.04
N LEU A 632 9.50 7.13 -14.05
CA LEU A 632 9.26 7.78 -15.35
C LEU A 632 8.20 8.90 -15.32
N ARG A 633 7.67 9.26 -14.14
CA ARG A 633 6.63 10.28 -13.96
C ARG A 633 7.07 11.28 -12.91
N SER A 634 6.89 12.57 -13.20
CA SER A 634 7.13 13.68 -12.25
C SER A 634 6.21 13.63 -11.03
N ALA A 635 4.97 13.15 -11.19
CA ALA A 635 3.99 12.99 -10.12
C ALA A 635 3.50 11.53 -10.00
N HIS A 636 3.22 11.10 -8.77
CA HIS A 636 2.59 9.80 -8.51
C HIS A 636 1.11 9.81 -8.90
N ARG A 637 0.67 8.80 -9.64
CA ARG A 637 -0.74 8.61 -10.00
C ARG A 637 -1.44 7.72 -8.97
N LEU A 638 -2.52 8.23 -8.39
CA LEU A 638 -3.33 7.56 -7.38
C LEU A 638 -4.60 6.99 -8.02
N PRO A 639 -4.99 5.73 -7.72
CA PRO A 639 -6.27 5.15 -8.14
C PRO A 639 -7.44 5.67 -7.28
N ARG A 640 -7.60 7.00 -7.27
CA ARG A 640 -8.79 7.70 -6.77
C ARG A 640 -9.93 7.57 -7.78
N GLN A 641 -11.16 7.52 -7.28
CA GLN A 641 -12.40 7.62 -8.07
C GLN A 641 -13.13 8.92 -7.71
N LEU A 642 -12.58 10.04 -8.18
CA LEU A 642 -13.21 11.36 -8.08
C LEU A 642 -14.29 11.49 -9.16
N THR A 643 -15.30 12.33 -8.92
CA THR A 643 -16.19 12.76 -10.02
C THR A 643 -15.41 13.73 -10.91
N ALA A 644 -15.46 13.52 -12.22
CA ALA A 644 -14.81 14.36 -13.21
C ALA A 644 -15.85 14.87 -14.21
N ILE A 645 -15.85 16.17 -14.48
CA ILE A 645 -16.68 16.80 -15.51
C ILE A 645 -15.74 17.42 -16.54
N ILE A 646 -15.89 17.00 -17.79
CA ILE A 646 -15.15 17.55 -18.93
C ILE A 646 -16.04 18.57 -19.61
N HIS A 647 -15.56 19.81 -19.74
CA HIS A 647 -16.27 20.95 -20.30
C HIS A 647 -15.66 21.36 -21.64
N SER A 648 -16.46 21.42 -22.71
CA SER A 648 -16.06 21.90 -24.04
C SER A 648 -17.16 22.72 -24.71
N GLY A 649 -16.98 24.04 -24.80
CA GLY A 649 -18.03 24.95 -25.22
C GLY A 649 -19.24 24.83 -24.29
N ASP A 650 -20.41 24.61 -24.87
CA ASP A 650 -21.68 24.43 -24.16
C ASP A 650 -21.94 22.96 -23.75
N HIS A 651 -21.09 22.02 -24.16
CA HIS A 651 -21.21 20.60 -23.83
C HIS A 651 -20.40 20.24 -22.57
N SER A 652 -20.95 19.33 -21.78
CA SER A 652 -20.22 18.70 -20.67
C SER A 652 -20.48 17.20 -20.59
N TRP A 653 -19.44 16.44 -20.24
CA TRP A 653 -19.51 15.00 -20.02
C TRP A 653 -19.05 14.68 -18.60
N THR A 654 -19.91 14.01 -17.84
CA THR A 654 -19.58 13.52 -16.50
C THR A 654 -19.00 12.11 -16.59
N GLY A 655 -18.05 11.83 -15.71
CA GLY A 655 -17.50 10.50 -15.51
C GLY A 655 -16.72 10.42 -14.20
N ARG A 656 -15.80 9.46 -14.09
CA ARG A 656 -15.02 9.22 -12.87
C ARG A 656 -13.54 9.03 -13.17
N THR A 657 -12.66 9.52 -12.33
CA THR A 657 -11.24 9.20 -12.48
C THR A 657 -10.99 7.70 -12.22
N MET A 658 -10.19 7.05 -13.07
CA MET A 658 -9.55 5.76 -12.79
C MET A 658 -8.22 5.97 -12.05
N ASN A 659 -7.54 7.08 -12.34
CA ASN A 659 -6.38 7.55 -11.61
C ASN A 659 -6.16 9.06 -11.81
N VAL A 660 -5.53 9.71 -10.83
CA VAL A 660 -5.27 11.15 -10.82
C VAL A 660 -3.87 11.45 -10.26
N SER A 661 -3.27 12.56 -10.69
CA SER A 661 -2.00 13.10 -10.21
C SER A 661 -1.99 14.61 -10.40
N GLU A 662 -1.05 15.27 -9.72
CA GLU A 662 -0.81 16.73 -9.84
C GLU A 662 -0.57 17.19 -11.29
N SER A 663 -0.13 16.30 -12.19
CA SER A 663 0.13 16.62 -13.60
C SER A 663 -0.93 16.12 -14.58
N GLY A 664 -2.00 15.45 -14.15
CA GLY A 664 -3.01 14.90 -15.05
C GLY A 664 -3.79 13.70 -14.52
N ALA A 665 -4.76 13.24 -15.30
CA ALA A 665 -5.71 12.21 -14.91
C ALA A 665 -5.90 11.12 -15.98
N SER A 666 -6.60 10.07 -15.59
CA SER A 666 -7.26 9.10 -16.47
C SER A 666 -8.71 9.05 -16.04
N ILE A 667 -9.64 9.36 -16.94
CA ILE A 667 -11.08 9.51 -16.69
C ILE A 667 -11.80 8.42 -17.48
N LEU A 668 -12.69 7.68 -16.81
CA LEU A 668 -13.68 6.81 -17.44
C LEU A 668 -14.95 7.64 -17.69
N LEU A 669 -15.47 7.58 -18.91
CA LEU A 669 -16.70 8.22 -19.36
C LEU A 669 -17.66 7.13 -19.85
N ASP A 670 -18.96 7.28 -19.60
CA ASP A 670 -19.96 6.27 -19.97
C ASP A 670 -20.36 6.31 -21.47
N VAL A 671 -19.69 7.18 -22.25
CA VAL A 671 -19.88 7.40 -23.69
C VAL A 671 -18.52 7.63 -24.38
N TRP A 672 -18.49 7.61 -25.72
CA TRP A 672 -17.39 8.15 -26.52
C TRP A 672 -17.72 9.59 -26.95
N PRO A 673 -17.18 10.63 -26.28
CA PRO A 673 -17.49 12.01 -26.61
C PRO A 673 -16.69 12.49 -27.84
N ASN A 674 -17.25 13.44 -28.60
CA ASN A 674 -16.42 14.27 -29.47
C ASN A 674 -15.90 15.47 -28.67
N ILE A 675 -14.58 15.56 -28.47
CA ILE A 675 -13.92 16.58 -27.65
C ILE A 675 -12.64 17.10 -28.33
N PRO A 676 -12.30 18.39 -28.16
CA PRO A 676 -11.02 18.95 -28.61
C PRO A 676 -9.83 18.36 -27.83
N ASP A 677 -8.61 18.64 -28.28
CA ASP A 677 -7.40 18.32 -27.50
C ASP A 677 -7.34 19.14 -26.22
N GLN A 678 -7.73 20.41 -26.25
CA GLN A 678 -7.77 21.27 -25.06
C GLN A 678 -9.19 21.39 -24.51
N VAL A 679 -9.42 20.75 -23.35
CA VAL A 679 -10.67 20.74 -22.59
C VAL A 679 -10.46 21.33 -21.21
N ARG A 680 -11.54 21.81 -20.56
CA ARG A 680 -11.49 22.07 -19.11
C ARG A 680 -11.98 20.86 -18.34
N VAL A 681 -11.23 20.45 -17.32
CA VAL A 681 -11.56 19.32 -16.45
C VAL A 681 -11.82 19.86 -15.06
N GLU A 682 -13.03 19.65 -14.58
CA GLU A 682 -13.43 19.89 -13.20
C GLU A 682 -13.37 18.57 -12.42
N LEU A 683 -12.54 18.52 -11.38
CA LEU A 683 -12.47 17.40 -10.45
C LEU A 683 -13.16 17.76 -9.14
N ILE A 684 -14.03 16.87 -8.65
CA ILE A 684 -14.80 17.05 -7.43
C ILE A 684 -14.41 15.96 -6.41
N GLY A 685 -14.03 16.39 -5.21
CA GLY A 685 -13.64 15.55 -4.08
C GLY A 685 -14.80 15.04 -3.21
N ASP A 686 -14.47 14.15 -2.29
CA ASP A 686 -15.41 13.37 -1.47
C ASP A 686 -16.35 14.23 -0.59
N PHE A 687 -15.95 15.45 -0.22
CA PHE A 687 -16.77 16.42 0.53
C PHE A 687 -16.96 17.73 -0.25
N GLY A 688 -16.91 17.65 -1.58
CA GLY A 688 -17.29 18.74 -2.48
C GLY A 688 -16.22 19.81 -2.73
N ALA A 689 -14.96 19.60 -2.35
CA ALA A 689 -13.87 20.44 -2.86
C ALA A 689 -13.79 20.31 -4.39
N ARG A 690 -13.38 21.37 -5.10
CA ARG A 690 -13.34 21.41 -6.56
C ARG A 690 -12.04 21.99 -7.08
N ALA A 691 -11.52 21.42 -8.16
CA ALA A 691 -10.39 21.97 -8.92
C ALA A 691 -10.77 22.01 -10.40
N LEU A 692 -10.76 23.22 -11.00
CA LEU A 692 -11.04 23.43 -12.43
C LEU A 692 -9.72 23.72 -13.16
N LEU A 693 -9.36 22.85 -14.10
CA LEU A 693 -8.05 22.81 -14.75
C LEU A 693 -8.19 22.82 -16.27
N ASP A 694 -7.33 23.55 -16.97
CA ASP A 694 -7.13 23.35 -18.41
C ASP A 694 -6.31 22.06 -18.62
N ALA A 695 -6.72 21.23 -19.58
CA ALA A 695 -6.14 19.91 -19.80
C ALA A 695 -6.03 19.55 -21.28
N GLU A 696 -4.94 18.87 -21.63
CA GLU A 696 -4.67 18.33 -22.96
C GLU A 696 -4.98 16.82 -23.01
N VAL A 697 -5.75 16.40 -24.01
CA VAL A 697 -6.10 14.99 -24.27
C VAL A 697 -4.90 14.27 -24.91
N VAL A 698 -4.30 13.36 -24.16
CA VAL A 698 -3.13 12.58 -24.59
C VAL A 698 -3.53 11.28 -25.28
N ARG A 699 -4.64 10.66 -24.87
CA ARG A 699 -5.10 9.36 -25.38
C ARG A 699 -6.57 9.13 -25.06
N GLY A 700 -7.28 8.40 -25.91
CA GLY A 700 -8.61 7.85 -25.63
C GLY A 700 -8.65 6.39 -26.06
N ILE A 701 -9.23 5.52 -25.23
CA ILE A 701 -9.38 4.08 -25.51
C ILE A 701 -10.85 3.71 -25.29
N ALA A 702 -11.49 3.16 -26.32
CA ALA A 702 -12.81 2.58 -26.22
C ALA A 702 -12.72 1.23 -25.51
N THR A 703 -13.67 0.95 -24.62
CA THR A 703 -13.82 -0.36 -23.98
C THR A 703 -14.84 -1.22 -24.74
N ASP A 704 -14.87 -2.52 -24.42
CA ASP A 704 -15.86 -3.49 -24.92
C ASP A 704 -17.34 -3.17 -24.55
N ARG A 705 -17.60 -2.01 -23.90
CA ARG A 705 -18.87 -1.64 -23.25
C ARG A 705 -19.43 -0.27 -23.69
N LEU A 706 -18.82 0.37 -24.69
CA LEU A 706 -19.08 1.77 -25.09
C LEU A 706 -18.57 2.83 -24.09
N GLU A 707 -18.07 2.42 -22.92
CA GLU A 707 -17.32 3.29 -21.99
C GLU A 707 -15.97 3.71 -22.61
N THR A 708 -15.49 4.92 -22.32
CA THR A 708 -14.23 5.47 -22.85
C THR A 708 -13.25 5.83 -21.76
N VAL A 709 -12.02 5.35 -21.85
CA VAL A 709 -10.91 5.74 -20.97
C VAL A 709 -10.09 6.85 -21.63
N LEU A 710 -10.30 8.08 -21.18
CA LEU A 710 -9.58 9.27 -21.60
C LEU A 710 -8.37 9.52 -20.68
N ALA A 711 -7.19 9.75 -21.22
CA ALA A 711 -6.02 10.19 -20.48
C ALA A 711 -5.71 11.66 -20.80
N VAL A 712 -5.61 12.49 -19.76
CA VAL A 712 -5.38 13.94 -19.87
C VAL A 712 -4.14 14.37 -19.09
N ASN A 713 -3.48 15.42 -19.58
CA ASN A 713 -2.34 16.09 -18.96
C ASN A 713 -2.75 17.52 -18.60
N PHE A 714 -2.50 17.98 -17.38
CA PHE A 714 -2.90 19.35 -16.99
C PHE A 714 -1.90 20.38 -17.54
N ILE A 715 -2.41 21.48 -18.10
CA ILE A 715 -1.63 22.52 -18.77
C ILE A 715 -1.91 23.88 -18.14
N ASN A 716 -0.92 24.79 -18.21
CA ASN A 716 -1.02 26.18 -17.72
C ASN A 716 -1.49 26.34 -16.25
N VAL A 717 -1.33 25.30 -15.43
CA VAL A 717 -1.88 25.24 -14.06
C VAL A 717 -1.32 26.37 -13.19
N SER A 718 -2.20 27.28 -12.77
CA SER A 718 -1.85 28.35 -11.82
C SER A 718 -1.64 27.83 -10.40
N ARG A 719 -1.00 28.62 -9.54
CA ARG A 719 -0.74 28.24 -8.14
C ARG A 719 -2.02 27.86 -7.39
N THR A 720 -3.07 28.67 -7.50
CA THR A 720 -4.37 28.40 -6.86
C THR A 720 -4.97 27.09 -7.35
N GLN A 721 -5.00 26.86 -8.67
CA GLN A 721 -5.52 25.61 -9.23
C GLN A 721 -4.73 24.37 -8.79
N LEU A 722 -3.41 24.50 -8.59
CA LEU A 722 -2.59 23.43 -8.03
C LEU A 722 -2.89 23.19 -6.55
N ASP A 723 -3.09 24.24 -5.75
CA ASP A 723 -3.45 24.13 -4.33
C ASP A 723 -4.85 23.50 -4.18
N ASP A 724 -5.83 23.90 -4.99
CA ASP A 724 -7.17 23.30 -5.06
C ASP A 724 -7.08 21.81 -5.45
N LEU A 725 -6.25 21.48 -6.45
CA LEU A 725 -6.01 20.09 -6.88
C LEU A 725 -5.33 19.26 -5.78
N ILE A 726 -4.41 19.83 -5.01
CA ILE A 726 -3.81 19.18 -3.84
C ILE A 726 -4.87 18.88 -2.78
N LEU A 727 -5.78 19.83 -2.50
CA LEU A 727 -6.88 19.61 -1.58
C LEU A 727 -7.80 18.48 -2.06
N VAL A 728 -8.23 18.50 -3.33
CA VAL A 728 -9.07 17.44 -3.93
C VAL A 728 -8.39 16.07 -3.93
N ILE A 729 -7.10 15.97 -4.29
CA ILE A 729 -6.40 14.67 -4.39
C ILE A 729 -6.04 14.09 -3.01
N PHE A 730 -5.65 14.92 -2.04
CA PHE A 730 -5.03 14.45 -0.79
C PHE A 730 -5.80 14.75 0.50
N SER A 731 -6.64 15.80 0.53
CA SER A 731 -7.28 16.27 1.76
C SER A 731 -8.78 15.97 1.80
N ASP A 732 -9.49 16.14 0.69
CA ASP A 732 -10.91 15.87 0.54
C ASP A 732 -11.12 14.35 0.37
N VAL A 733 -11.11 13.61 1.49
CA VAL A 733 -11.11 12.13 1.54
C VAL A 733 -12.03 11.59 2.64
N GLN A 734 -13.02 10.79 2.27
CA GLN A 734 -13.87 10.07 3.22
C GLN A 734 -13.27 8.73 3.65
N GLU A 735 -12.80 7.93 2.68
CA GLU A 735 -12.06 6.68 2.90
C GLU A 735 -11.05 6.43 1.76
N TRP A 736 -9.77 6.23 2.11
CA TRP A 736 -8.75 5.88 1.11
C TRP A 736 -8.97 4.47 0.53
N TYR A 737 -8.76 4.30 -0.77
CA TYR A 737 -8.90 3.01 -1.48
C TYR A 737 -8.07 1.86 -0.85
N SER A 738 -6.98 2.19 -0.16
CA SER A 738 -6.08 1.28 0.54
C SER A 738 -6.54 0.88 1.95
N GLN A 739 -7.54 1.55 2.53
CA GLN A 739 -8.04 1.32 3.89
C GLN A 739 -8.52 -0.12 4.12
N LYS A 740 -9.01 -0.79 3.05
CA LYS A 740 -9.49 -2.17 3.04
C LYS A 740 -8.84 -2.95 1.87
N ARG A 741 -7.76 -3.71 2.16
CA ARG A 741 -7.10 -4.60 1.20
C ARG A 741 -8.05 -5.72 0.73
N ARG A 742 -8.25 -5.84 -0.59
CA ARG A 742 -9.08 -6.89 -1.22
C ARG A 742 -8.33 -8.20 -1.45
N GLU A 743 -7.03 -8.15 -1.74
CA GLU A 743 -6.22 -9.36 -1.92
C GLU A 743 -5.94 -10.07 -0.60
N ALA A 744 -5.68 -11.37 -0.69
CA ALA A 744 -5.36 -12.24 0.43
C ALA A 744 -4.20 -13.17 0.05
N ASP A 745 -3.27 -13.36 0.98
CA ASP A 745 -2.12 -14.26 0.83
C ASP A 745 -2.55 -15.68 0.45
N LYS A 746 -1.77 -16.31 -0.43
CA LYS A 746 -1.85 -17.73 -0.74
C LYS A 746 -0.42 -18.24 -0.80
N PRO A 747 0.08 -19.00 0.20
CA PRO A 747 1.51 -19.25 0.35
C PRO A 747 2.22 -19.78 -0.91
N LEU A 748 1.57 -20.67 -1.66
CA LEU A 748 2.11 -21.20 -2.92
C LEU A 748 2.15 -20.16 -4.05
N ASP A 749 1.14 -19.28 -4.15
CA ASP A 749 1.12 -18.23 -5.17
C ASP A 749 2.07 -17.09 -4.80
N SER A 750 2.24 -16.79 -3.51
CA SER A 750 3.25 -15.85 -3.00
C SER A 750 4.67 -16.37 -3.27
N LEU A 751 4.95 -17.66 -3.07
CA LEU A 751 6.23 -18.28 -3.44
C LEU A 751 6.48 -18.26 -4.96
N ARG A 752 5.45 -18.56 -5.78
CA ARG A 752 5.49 -18.39 -7.25
C ARG A 752 5.69 -16.93 -7.67
N PHE A 753 5.17 -15.97 -6.90
CA PHE A 753 5.36 -14.55 -7.15
C PHE A 753 6.82 -14.14 -6.86
N ILE A 754 7.42 -14.69 -5.81
CA ILE A 754 8.84 -14.48 -5.47
C ILE A 754 9.76 -15.05 -6.55
N SER A 755 9.55 -16.28 -7.03
CA SER A 755 10.39 -16.86 -8.10
C SER A 755 10.29 -16.09 -9.42
N ASN A 756 9.15 -15.48 -9.72
CA ASN A 756 8.98 -14.60 -10.87
C ASN A 756 9.59 -13.18 -10.69
N SER A 757 10.13 -12.84 -9.52
CA SER A 757 10.72 -11.50 -9.27
C SER A 757 11.89 -11.20 -10.19
N LEU A 758 12.74 -12.20 -10.51
CA LEU A 758 13.84 -12.04 -11.47
C LEU A 758 13.31 -11.60 -12.85
N ARG A 759 12.30 -12.30 -13.36
CA ARG A 759 11.68 -11.98 -14.66
C ARG A 759 10.94 -10.64 -14.65
N ARG A 760 10.38 -10.21 -13.51
CA ARG A 760 9.75 -8.88 -13.38
C ARG A 760 10.78 -7.74 -13.29
N ALA A 761 11.78 -7.88 -12.44
CA ALA A 761 12.78 -6.84 -12.18
C ALA A 761 13.51 -6.43 -13.48
N PHE A 762 13.92 -7.41 -14.30
CA PHE A 762 14.58 -7.14 -15.59
C PHE A 762 13.63 -6.79 -16.74
N ARG A 763 12.30 -7.02 -16.64
CA ARG A 763 11.35 -6.61 -17.69
C ARG A 763 11.34 -5.09 -17.85
N GLU A 764 11.48 -4.62 -19.08
CA GLU A 764 11.35 -3.21 -19.43
C GLU A 764 9.90 -2.74 -19.39
N PHE A 765 9.72 -1.53 -18.88
CA PHE A 765 8.48 -0.79 -19.09
C PHE A 765 8.50 -0.26 -20.52
N ARG A 766 7.69 -0.88 -21.39
CA ARG A 766 7.33 -0.27 -22.68
C ARG A 766 6.02 0.47 -22.43
N PRO A 767 5.93 1.80 -22.66
CA PRO A 767 4.64 2.46 -22.69
C PRO A 767 3.80 1.83 -23.79
N GLU A 768 2.50 1.70 -23.54
CA GLU A 768 1.53 1.47 -24.61
C GLU A 768 1.62 2.63 -25.59
N ILE A 769 1.78 2.35 -26.88
CA ILE A 769 1.82 3.37 -27.93
C ILE A 769 0.51 4.17 -27.86
N GLY A 770 0.61 5.49 -27.90
CA GLY A 770 -0.56 6.38 -27.86
C GLY A 770 -1.39 6.21 -29.12
N VAL A 771 -2.50 5.46 -29.03
CA VAL A 771 -3.55 5.49 -30.05
C VAL A 771 -4.16 6.90 -30.02
N LYS A 772 -4.03 7.62 -31.13
CA LYS A 772 -4.53 8.98 -31.27
C LYS A 772 -6.06 8.95 -31.26
N VAL A 773 -6.69 9.88 -30.55
CA VAL A 773 -8.16 10.02 -30.62
C VAL A 773 -8.52 10.53 -32.01
N ARG A 774 -9.34 9.74 -32.72
CA ARG A 774 -9.89 10.10 -34.04
C ARG A 774 -11.40 9.95 -34.02
N LYS A 775 -12.09 10.94 -34.55
CA LYS A 775 -13.53 10.93 -34.84
C LYS A 775 -13.73 10.30 -36.21
N TYR A 776 -14.64 9.33 -36.34
CA TYR A 776 -15.09 8.88 -37.66
C TYR A 776 -16.03 9.92 -38.28
N VAL A 777 -15.70 10.38 -39.48
CA VAL A 777 -16.43 11.37 -40.27
C VAL A 777 -16.76 10.74 -41.63
N ASP A 778 -17.73 11.29 -42.35
CA ASP A 778 -17.81 11.12 -43.80
C ASP A 778 -18.12 12.47 -44.44
N ALA A 779 -17.13 13.09 -45.08
CA ALA A 779 -17.26 14.38 -45.74
C ALA A 779 -16.37 14.41 -46.99
N ASP A 780 -16.87 14.97 -48.09
CA ASP A 780 -16.12 15.07 -49.34
C ASP A 780 -15.15 16.28 -49.28
N VAL A 781 -13.89 16.04 -49.61
CA VAL A 781 -12.79 17.02 -49.51
C VAL A 781 -12.02 17.05 -50.83
N GLN A 782 -11.79 18.25 -51.37
CA GLN A 782 -10.91 18.41 -52.52
C GLN A 782 -9.48 18.76 -52.07
N LEU A 783 -8.54 17.93 -52.49
CA LEU A 783 -7.10 18.09 -52.33
C LEU A 783 -6.49 18.83 -53.52
N TYR A 784 -5.59 19.77 -53.24
CA TYR A 784 -4.77 20.44 -54.25
C TYR A 784 -3.30 20.57 -53.82
N TRP A 785 -2.37 20.37 -54.76
CA TRP A 785 -0.94 20.58 -54.59
C TRP A 785 -0.35 21.08 -55.92
N GLU A 786 0.60 22.00 -55.85
CA GLU A 786 1.26 22.58 -57.03
C GLU A 786 1.99 21.52 -57.88
N GLY A 787 2.56 20.49 -57.23
CA GLY A 787 3.20 19.35 -57.88
C GLY A 787 2.25 18.33 -58.54
N TRP A 788 0.96 18.63 -58.65
CA TRP A 788 -0.02 17.88 -59.45
C TRP A 788 -0.39 18.56 -60.78
N GLU A 789 0.42 19.54 -61.23
CA GLU A 789 0.31 20.21 -62.53
C GLU A 789 -1.08 20.84 -62.79
N GLY A 790 -1.72 21.36 -61.72
CA GLY A 790 -3.06 21.94 -61.76
C GLY A 790 -4.20 20.95 -61.52
N SER A 791 -3.92 19.65 -61.38
CA SER A 791 -4.92 18.64 -61.03
C SER A 791 -5.35 18.76 -59.57
N SER A 792 -6.60 18.36 -59.29
CA SER A 792 -7.15 18.25 -57.93
C SER A 792 -7.85 16.91 -57.75
N TYR A 793 -7.89 16.40 -56.51
CA TYR A 793 -8.37 15.06 -56.20
C TYR A 793 -9.44 15.12 -55.12
N ASN A 794 -10.61 14.53 -55.40
CA ASN A 794 -11.70 14.44 -54.43
C ASN A 794 -11.51 13.17 -53.58
N ALA A 795 -11.36 13.34 -52.27
CA ALA A 795 -11.19 12.25 -51.30
C ALA A 795 -12.21 12.41 -50.15
N LYS A 796 -12.56 11.32 -49.46
CA LYS A 796 -13.42 11.37 -48.28
C LYS A 796 -12.59 11.52 -47.01
N LEU A 797 -12.96 12.45 -46.15
CA LEU A 797 -12.45 12.53 -44.78
C LEU A 797 -13.09 11.41 -43.94
N THR A 798 -12.35 10.33 -43.71
CA THR A 798 -12.85 9.14 -42.98
C THR A 798 -12.50 9.18 -41.48
N GLU A 799 -11.33 9.70 -41.12
CA GLU A 799 -10.94 9.91 -39.72
C GLU A 799 -10.46 11.35 -39.49
N MET A 800 -10.95 12.00 -38.45
CA MET A 800 -10.55 13.35 -38.05
C MET A 800 -9.96 13.30 -36.64
N GLY A 801 -8.65 13.42 -36.55
CA GLY A 801 -7.96 13.79 -35.32
C GLY A 801 -7.99 15.30 -35.10
N LEU A 802 -7.28 15.75 -34.08
CA LEU A 802 -7.41 17.11 -33.56
C LEU A 802 -6.48 18.12 -34.25
N ARG A 803 -5.25 17.67 -34.52
CA ARG A 803 -4.30 18.32 -35.44
C ARG A 803 -4.11 17.55 -36.74
N GLU A 804 -4.87 16.47 -36.95
CA GLU A 804 -4.60 15.47 -37.99
C GLU A 804 -5.86 15.03 -38.72
N LEU A 805 -5.74 14.72 -40.01
CA LEU A 805 -6.82 14.18 -40.84
C LEU A 805 -6.36 12.88 -41.50
N ARG A 806 -7.28 11.92 -41.69
CA ARG A 806 -7.11 10.81 -42.63
C ARG A 806 -8.16 10.95 -43.73
N LEU A 807 -7.66 11.16 -44.94
CA LEU A 807 -8.47 11.15 -46.14
C LEU A 807 -8.32 9.79 -46.82
N GLU A 808 -9.40 9.23 -47.35
CA GLU A 808 -9.36 8.11 -48.28
C GLU A 808 -9.78 8.57 -49.67
N TYR A 809 -8.84 8.43 -50.60
CA TYR A 809 -9.07 8.61 -52.02
C TYR A 809 -9.43 7.26 -52.67
N SER A 810 -10.37 7.28 -53.60
CA SER A 810 -10.70 6.16 -54.48
C SER A 810 -10.97 6.67 -55.89
N GLY A 811 -10.04 6.50 -56.81
CA GLY A 811 -10.17 7.01 -58.18
C GLY A 811 -9.01 6.64 -59.11
N PRO A 812 -8.88 7.33 -60.25
CA PRO A 812 -7.72 7.23 -61.15
C PRO A 812 -6.40 7.54 -60.42
N SER A 813 -5.28 6.99 -60.91
CA SER A 813 -3.98 7.11 -60.24
C SER A 813 -3.56 8.55 -59.96
N ILE A 814 -3.17 8.85 -58.71
CA ILE A 814 -2.69 10.18 -58.32
C ILE A 814 -1.31 10.45 -58.95
N LEU A 815 -1.16 11.58 -59.67
CA LEU A 815 0.14 12.02 -60.19
C LEU A 815 1.17 12.21 -59.07
N HIS A 816 2.41 11.82 -59.35
CA HIS A 816 3.58 12.03 -58.47
C HIS A 816 3.39 11.55 -57.01
N LEU A 817 2.58 10.51 -56.78
CA LEU A 817 2.27 10.01 -55.43
C LEU A 817 3.52 9.64 -54.60
N ASP A 818 4.56 9.10 -55.25
CA ASP A 818 5.84 8.81 -54.57
C ASP A 818 6.68 10.06 -54.26
N ALA A 819 6.51 11.15 -55.03
CA ALA A 819 7.08 12.44 -54.66
C ALA A 819 6.34 13.01 -53.43
N VAL A 820 5.02 12.86 -53.34
CA VAL A 820 4.22 13.26 -52.15
C VAL A 820 4.68 12.46 -50.91
N ARG A 821 4.93 11.15 -51.06
CA ARG A 821 5.50 10.29 -50.00
C ARG A 821 6.85 10.77 -49.49
N VAL A 822 7.77 11.13 -50.39
CA VAL A 822 9.15 11.50 -50.04
C VAL A 822 9.26 12.94 -49.55
N THR A 823 8.47 13.87 -50.11
CA THR A 823 8.61 15.31 -49.83
C THR A 823 7.70 15.82 -48.71
N GLN A 824 6.69 15.05 -48.28
CA GLN A 824 5.72 15.44 -47.24
C GLN A 824 5.19 16.88 -47.43
N PRO A 825 4.59 17.18 -48.60
CA PRO A 825 4.29 18.56 -48.99
C PRO A 825 3.12 19.16 -48.20
N LEU A 826 3.04 20.50 -48.27
CA LEU A 826 1.83 21.23 -47.90
C LEU A 826 0.80 21.09 -49.03
N VAL A 827 -0.38 20.58 -48.67
CA VAL A 827 -1.54 20.46 -49.56
C VAL A 827 -2.64 21.43 -49.10
N ALA A 828 -3.34 22.01 -50.07
CA ALA A 828 -4.55 22.76 -49.82
C ALA A 828 -5.75 21.81 -49.75
N LEU A 829 -6.65 22.12 -48.82
CA LEU A 829 -7.89 21.38 -48.55
C LEU A 829 -9.05 22.33 -48.76
N ALA A 830 -9.95 22.00 -49.69
CA ALA A 830 -11.23 22.71 -49.87
C ALA A 830 -12.38 21.81 -49.39
N MET A 831 -13.27 22.36 -48.58
CA MET A 831 -14.42 21.66 -47.98
C MET A 831 -15.67 22.52 -48.01
N GLY A 832 -16.83 21.90 -48.24
CA GLY A 832 -18.13 22.53 -48.35
C GLY A 832 -19.02 22.37 -47.12
N HIS A 833 -20.24 22.90 -47.24
CA HIS A 833 -21.31 22.75 -46.23
C HIS A 833 -22.55 22.02 -46.82
N ASP A 834 -22.69 21.98 -48.14
CA ASP A 834 -23.80 21.29 -48.81
C ASP A 834 -23.32 20.82 -50.20
N LYS A 835 -24.02 19.86 -50.81
CA LYS A 835 -23.73 19.34 -52.16
C LYS A 835 -23.84 20.41 -53.26
N THR A 836 -24.38 21.59 -52.93
CA THR A 836 -24.50 22.76 -53.82
C THR A 836 -23.36 23.78 -53.67
N ASP A 837 -22.56 23.74 -52.60
CA ASP A 837 -21.30 24.51 -52.47
C ASP A 837 -20.22 23.68 -51.76
N PRO A 838 -19.41 22.92 -52.53
CA PRO A 838 -18.34 22.07 -51.99
C PRO A 838 -17.08 22.82 -51.50
N TYR A 839 -17.03 24.16 -51.54
CA TYR A 839 -15.76 24.90 -51.51
C TYR A 839 -15.70 26.07 -50.50
N ALA A 840 -16.66 26.15 -49.59
CA ALA A 840 -16.81 27.24 -48.60
C ALA A 840 -15.58 27.50 -47.70
N TYR A 841 -14.75 26.50 -47.42
CA TYR A 841 -13.58 26.64 -46.53
C TYR A 841 -12.29 26.06 -47.09
N SER A 842 -11.24 26.90 -47.11
CA SER A 842 -9.86 26.50 -47.45
C SER A 842 -8.94 26.38 -46.23
N LEU A 843 -8.23 25.26 -46.11
CA LEU A 843 -7.17 25.01 -45.12
C LEU A 843 -5.85 24.60 -45.80
N LEU A 844 -4.75 24.58 -45.05
CA LEU A 844 -3.48 23.97 -45.46
C LEU A 844 -3.07 22.93 -44.43
N ALA A 845 -2.75 21.73 -44.88
CA ALA A 845 -2.19 20.68 -44.04
C ALA A 845 -0.94 20.08 -44.69
N GLN A 846 0.00 19.59 -43.89
CA GLN A 846 1.18 18.90 -44.38
C GLN A 846 0.91 17.39 -44.44
N VAL A 847 1.25 16.74 -45.54
CA VAL A 847 1.20 15.27 -45.64
C VAL A 847 2.17 14.65 -44.64
N GLN A 848 1.72 13.66 -43.88
CA GLN A 848 2.53 12.88 -42.95
C GLN A 848 2.79 11.47 -43.51
N MET A 849 1.76 10.83 -44.07
CA MET A 849 1.84 9.45 -44.57
C MET A 849 0.89 9.23 -45.75
N VAL A 850 1.26 8.31 -46.65
CA VAL A 850 0.47 7.91 -47.83
C VAL A 850 0.50 6.39 -47.94
N GLU A 851 -0.55 5.75 -47.42
CA GLU A 851 -0.78 4.31 -47.38
C GLU A 851 -1.59 3.88 -48.62
N GLU A 852 -1.11 2.87 -49.35
CA GLU A 852 -1.92 2.22 -50.40
C GLU A 852 -2.85 1.19 -49.75
N LEU A 853 -4.15 1.31 -50.06
CA LEU A 853 -5.17 0.39 -49.57
C LEU A 853 -5.47 -0.67 -50.64
N PRO A 854 -6.02 -1.85 -50.25
CA PRO A 854 -6.45 -2.86 -51.21
C PRO A 854 -7.41 -2.27 -52.25
N PRO A 855 -7.14 -2.44 -53.57
CA PRO A 855 -7.95 -1.84 -54.61
C PRO A 855 -9.34 -2.48 -54.66
N LEU A 856 -10.35 -1.68 -54.96
CA LEU A 856 -11.70 -2.17 -55.23
C LEU A 856 -11.91 -2.30 -56.75
N PRO A 857 -12.70 -3.28 -57.23
CA PRO A 857 -13.18 -3.26 -58.60
C PRO A 857 -14.06 -2.03 -58.82
N ALA A 858 -13.97 -1.41 -60.00
CA ALA A 858 -14.72 -0.19 -60.32
C ALA A 858 -16.24 -0.40 -60.34
N ASP A 859 -16.67 -1.63 -60.64
CA ASP A 859 -18.05 -2.07 -60.68
C ASP A 859 -18.12 -3.58 -60.41
N TYR A 860 -19.28 -4.10 -59.98
CA TYR A 860 -19.48 -5.53 -59.70
C TYR A 860 -19.24 -6.47 -60.90
N PHE A 861 -19.13 -5.93 -62.12
CA PHE A 861 -18.90 -6.65 -63.37
C PHE A 861 -17.64 -6.15 -64.12
N SER A 862 -16.73 -5.43 -63.44
CA SER A 862 -15.55 -4.82 -64.07
C SER A 862 -14.25 -5.50 -63.63
N GLU A 863 -13.39 -5.83 -64.61
CA GLU A 863 -11.99 -6.23 -64.34
C GLU A 863 -11.08 -5.02 -64.04
N THR A 864 -11.60 -3.79 -64.15
CA THR A 864 -10.83 -2.56 -63.89
C THR A 864 -10.79 -2.25 -62.40
N TYR A 865 -9.59 -2.28 -61.82
CA TYR A 865 -9.35 -1.94 -60.41
C TYR A 865 -9.06 -0.46 -60.22
N VAL A 866 -9.63 0.14 -59.18
CA VAL A 866 -9.48 1.56 -58.83
C VAL A 866 -8.40 1.73 -57.75
N GLN A 867 -7.52 2.72 -57.88
CA GLN A 867 -6.51 2.99 -56.85
C GLN A 867 -7.21 3.51 -55.59
N ARG A 868 -6.91 2.90 -54.44
CA ARG A 868 -7.29 3.43 -53.12
C ARG A 868 -6.05 3.84 -52.33
N VAL A 869 -6.12 5.03 -51.75
CA VAL A 869 -5.01 5.62 -51.00
C VAL A 869 -5.54 6.29 -49.74
N ALA A 870 -5.02 5.92 -48.57
CA ALA A 870 -5.20 6.67 -47.35
C ALA A 870 -4.06 7.70 -47.21
N ILE A 871 -4.42 8.98 -47.04
CA ILE A 871 -3.49 10.09 -46.87
C ILE A 871 -3.69 10.64 -45.45
N GLU A 872 -2.66 10.51 -44.61
CA GLU A 872 -2.62 11.18 -43.31
C GLU A 872 -2.01 12.58 -43.46
N LEU A 873 -2.71 13.58 -42.95
CA LEU A 873 -2.34 14.99 -42.97
C LEU A 873 -2.22 15.53 -41.54
N ARG A 874 -1.41 16.57 -41.33
CA ARG A 874 -1.32 17.32 -40.07
C ARG A 874 -1.37 18.83 -40.30
N PHE A 875 -2.12 19.56 -39.48
CA PHE A 875 -2.07 21.02 -39.48
C PHE A 875 -0.71 21.50 -38.93
N PRO A 876 0.04 22.35 -39.66
CA PRO A 876 1.36 22.79 -39.22
C PRO A 876 1.25 23.86 -38.13
N GLU A 877 2.02 23.72 -37.06
CA GLU A 877 1.90 24.55 -35.85
C GLU A 877 2.23 26.04 -36.11
N PHE A 878 3.01 26.33 -37.16
CA PHE A 878 3.27 27.71 -37.60
C PHE A 878 2.07 28.38 -38.29
N LEU A 879 1.05 27.62 -38.71
CA LEU A 879 -0.20 28.10 -39.27
C LEU A 879 -1.37 28.14 -38.27
N ASP A 880 -1.21 27.58 -37.05
CA ASP A 880 -2.28 27.51 -36.04
C ASP A 880 -2.97 28.87 -35.84
N ARG A 881 -2.20 29.95 -35.62
CA ARG A 881 -2.75 31.31 -35.44
C ARG A 881 -3.56 31.84 -36.63
N GLN A 882 -3.35 31.32 -37.84
CA GLN A 882 -4.08 31.71 -39.05
C GLN A 882 -5.28 30.79 -39.34
N GLN A 883 -5.25 29.54 -38.89
CA GLN A 883 -6.24 28.52 -39.27
C GLN A 883 -7.12 28.01 -38.12
N GLN A 884 -6.75 28.23 -36.85
CA GLN A 884 -7.50 27.79 -35.65
C GLN A 884 -9.00 28.14 -35.71
N ASN A 885 -9.34 29.37 -36.11
CA ASN A 885 -10.74 29.80 -36.24
C ASN A 885 -11.49 29.14 -37.40
N LYS A 886 -10.80 28.76 -38.49
CA LYS A 886 -11.39 27.98 -39.59
C LYS A 886 -11.61 26.53 -39.15
N ILE A 887 -10.56 25.89 -38.61
CA ILE A 887 -10.58 24.50 -38.13
C ILE A 887 -11.69 24.31 -37.10
N ARG A 888 -11.80 25.19 -36.10
CA ARG A 888 -12.85 25.13 -35.06
C ARG A 888 -14.26 25.24 -35.65
N ARG A 889 -14.46 26.07 -36.67
CA ARG A 889 -15.77 26.24 -37.33
C ARG A 889 -16.15 25.02 -38.17
N ILE A 890 -15.20 24.43 -38.89
CA ILE A 890 -15.39 23.18 -39.63
C ILE A 890 -15.74 22.02 -38.68
N LEU A 891 -15.03 21.90 -37.55
CA LEU A 891 -15.32 20.88 -36.53
C LEU A 891 -16.77 20.94 -36.03
N GLN A 892 -17.29 22.15 -35.78
CA GLN A 892 -18.68 22.35 -35.34
C GLN A 892 -19.72 21.96 -36.41
N LEU A 893 -19.44 22.23 -37.69
CA LEU A 893 -20.33 21.85 -38.79
C LEU A 893 -20.39 20.32 -38.95
N LEU A 894 -19.23 19.66 -38.92
CA LEU A 894 -19.09 18.20 -39.03
C LEU A 894 -19.60 17.41 -37.81
N ASP A 895 -20.10 18.06 -36.75
CA ASP A 895 -20.92 17.43 -35.72
C ASP A 895 -22.41 17.45 -36.08
N SER A 896 -22.93 18.59 -36.57
CA SER A 896 -24.36 18.84 -36.76
C SER A 896 -25.06 17.91 -37.76
N GLU A 897 -24.36 17.45 -38.80
CA GLU A 897 -24.96 16.57 -39.82
C GLU A 897 -25.23 15.15 -39.31
N ARG A 898 -24.56 14.72 -38.23
CA ARG A 898 -24.71 13.35 -37.70
C ARG A 898 -25.89 13.18 -36.76
N GLU A 899 -26.32 14.23 -36.07
CA GLU A 899 -27.56 14.19 -35.27
C GLU A 899 -28.80 14.16 -36.19
N ASN A 900 -28.77 14.93 -37.28
CA ASN A 900 -29.84 14.95 -38.29
C ASN A 900 -29.96 13.63 -39.09
N SER A 901 -28.87 12.86 -39.24
CA SER A 901 -28.87 11.56 -39.93
C SER A 901 -29.06 10.35 -39.01
N LEU A 902 -29.12 10.54 -37.69
CA LEU A 902 -29.55 9.54 -36.70
C LEU A 902 -31.00 9.74 -36.22
N SER A 903 -31.69 10.78 -36.73
CA SER A 903 -33.09 11.12 -36.41
C SER A 903 -34.03 11.01 -37.62
N ALA A 904 -33.58 10.35 -38.70
CA ALA A 904 -34.28 10.15 -39.97
C ALA A 904 -34.47 8.65 -40.30
#